data_AF-A0A846CBB7-F1
#
_entry.id   AF-A0A846CBB7-F1
#
_cell.length_a   1.000
_cell.length_b   1.000
_cell.length_c   1.000
_cell.angle_alpha   90.00
_cell.angle_beta   90.00
_cell.angle_gamma   90.00
#
_symmetry.space_group_name_H-M   'P 1'
#
loop_
_entity.id
_entity.type
_entity.pdbx_description
1 polymer ?
#
loop_
_entity_poly.entity_id
_entity_poly.type
_entity_poly.pdbx_seq_one_letter_code
_entity_poly.pdbx_strand_id
1 'polypeptide(L)'
;MTTILNFDRSIVRIYSQSNQVKGAGFLVSENQILTCAHVVALALGINGNTAEMQTTEVKLDFPQVAPGKFMTAKVIFWLPVNPQAALEDIAVLELTTIPNNISPVRLMTSEEYWGHNFRAFGFPKGKQNGVWANGVLRGGTANGWVQLEDIDNTGYALQEGFSGTPVWDESLEGVVGMAVAAEKQQLDTKAAFIIPTNLLMAAWPQLQERLIASCPYKGLFAFREGDAEYFFGREAIAGQLMAAVARQQFVAVIGPSGSGKSSVVFAGLIPQLRSQGNWQIEQFRPKAHPFDEMARALVRFKQPENKETVQEIEALQLSMLLEEKESTLSTWLASILEKHPGSHLLLVVDQFEEIYTLCTDGEKRVLFLERLLNAVANIPDLTLVITLRADFLGYALSDRSLADALQGTLPPNPSFKGGSKRSVTYFLGPMNSQELQSVIELPAQKLGVQLESGLTERILKDVERSPGNLPLLEFALERLWGKQSNGQLTHEGYEEVGGVEKALASYADDVYEKLTDADREKTERVFIQLVQPGMGTEDTRKVATRAEVGVDNWDLVRRLADGRLVVTGRDETGEETVEVIHEALIREWGMLRGWMAVSREFRVWQEKLKGRLAEWEDKGKDDGALLRGLLLVEAEKWHQERLSELSQEERVFIQLSLALRDREQKQRQRGRQLTVLGLTVGLVLVSGAGIWSELQRRQAVESEQRAIISEKNADMRAEIATLESRFDESLETQLDIIRLGKQLKKLQNDRQIKPDIPFRTAGILQEMTNWREYKRLEEHLQPVISAEFSPDGELIATASFDKTVKLWKRDGTLVKTLLGHQGSVISAEFSPDGELIATRSVDKTVKLWKPDGTLVKTLLGHQAEVKSVEFSPDGELIATASFDKTVKLWKPDGTLVKTLLGHQGSVISAEFSPDGELIATASFDKTVKLWKADGTLVKTLSGHQGSVYSAEFSPDGELIATASAD
;
A
#
# COMPACT_ATOMS: atom_id res chain seq x y z
N MET A 1 31.35 -5.78 4.02
CA MET A 1 32.63 -6.53 4.13
C MET A 1 33.81 -5.66 4.56
N THR A 2 33.91 -4.40 4.10
CA THR A 2 35.00 -3.46 4.42
C THR A 2 35.17 -3.19 5.93
N THR A 3 34.07 -3.13 6.69
CA THR A 3 34.09 -2.83 8.14
C THR A 3 34.65 -3.97 8.99
N ILE A 4 34.33 -5.23 8.65
CA ILE A 4 34.89 -6.42 9.31
C ILE A 4 36.38 -6.58 8.97
N LEU A 5 36.77 -6.27 7.73
CA LEU A 5 38.18 -6.22 7.33
C LEU A 5 38.98 -5.19 8.15
N ASN A 6 38.38 -4.06 8.53
CA ASN A 6 39.01 -3.07 9.40
C ASN A 6 39.10 -3.55 10.86
N PHE A 7 38.08 -4.26 11.35
CA PHE A 7 38.07 -4.87 12.67
C PHE A 7 39.25 -5.85 12.85
N ASP A 8 39.45 -6.77 11.90
CA ASP A 8 40.54 -7.76 11.95
C ASP A 8 41.93 -7.11 11.95
N ARG A 9 42.08 -6.02 11.20
CA ARG A 9 43.34 -5.26 11.08
C ARG A 9 43.68 -4.41 12.31
N SER A 10 42.72 -4.18 13.21
CA SER A 10 42.92 -3.42 14.44
C SER A 10 43.45 -4.25 15.62
N ILE A 11 43.33 -5.58 15.56
CA ILE A 11 43.56 -6.47 16.70
C ILE A 11 45.04 -6.74 16.86
N VAL A 12 45.52 -6.69 18.10
CA VAL A 12 46.89 -7.03 18.46
C VAL A 12 46.94 -8.22 19.42
N ARG A 13 48.04 -8.98 19.33
CA ARG A 13 48.41 -9.99 20.34
C ARG A 13 49.46 -9.41 21.26
N ILE A 14 49.27 -9.57 22.57
CA ILE A 14 50.23 -9.13 23.58
C ILE A 14 51.01 -10.34 24.10
N TYR A 15 52.33 -10.21 24.19
CA TYR A 15 53.24 -11.31 24.54
C TYR A 15 53.97 -11.07 25.86
N SER A 16 54.24 -12.16 26.57
CA SER A 16 55.25 -12.16 27.64
C SER A 16 56.67 -12.01 27.10
N GLN A 17 57.61 -11.72 28.01
CA GLN A 17 59.06 -11.76 27.74
C GLN A 17 59.53 -13.14 27.21
N SER A 18 58.80 -14.21 27.51
CA SER A 18 59.04 -15.58 27.02
C SER A 18 58.31 -15.93 25.72
N ASN A 19 57.78 -14.93 24.99
CA ASN A 19 57.03 -15.09 23.72
C ASN A 19 55.74 -15.92 23.83
N GLN A 20 55.06 -15.90 24.98
CA GLN A 20 53.73 -16.50 25.12
C GLN A 20 52.66 -15.43 25.01
N VAL A 21 51.60 -15.68 24.23
CA VAL A 21 50.43 -14.78 24.15
C VAL A 21 49.74 -14.73 25.53
N LYS A 22 49.52 -13.53 26.05
CA LYS A 22 48.87 -13.27 27.34
C LYS A 22 47.47 -12.67 27.23
N GLY A 23 47.15 -12.11 26.07
CA GLY A 23 45.84 -11.55 25.79
C GLY A 23 45.84 -10.80 24.46
N ALA A 24 44.76 -10.08 24.22
CA ALA A 24 44.57 -9.25 23.05
C ALA A 24 44.54 -7.76 23.43
N GLY A 25 44.63 -6.92 22.41
CA GLY A 25 44.30 -5.51 22.48
C GLY A 25 43.76 -5.06 21.14
N PHE A 26 43.33 -3.82 21.03
CA PHE A 26 42.89 -3.28 19.75
C PHE A 26 43.17 -1.80 19.59
N LEU A 27 43.32 -1.41 18.34
CA LEU A 27 43.66 -0.07 17.94
C LEU A 27 42.45 0.87 18.07
N VAL A 28 42.59 1.94 18.86
CA VAL A 28 41.58 3.00 19.05
C VAL A 28 41.97 4.33 18.40
N SER A 29 43.20 4.46 17.91
CA SER A 29 43.70 5.54 17.05
C SER A 29 44.89 5.07 16.22
N GLU A 30 45.45 5.89 15.33
CA GLU A 30 46.60 5.50 14.49
C GLU A 30 47.80 4.88 15.23
N ASN A 31 47.99 5.19 16.52
CA ASN A 31 49.09 4.68 17.32
C ASN A 31 48.72 4.17 18.71
N GLN A 32 47.46 4.21 19.14
CA GLN A 32 47.07 3.83 20.51
C GLN A 32 46.21 2.57 20.55
N ILE A 33 46.51 1.71 21.51
CA ILE A 33 45.93 0.39 21.69
C ILE A 33 45.30 0.33 23.08
N LEU A 34 44.04 -0.11 23.14
CA LEU A 34 43.35 -0.41 24.39
C LEU A 34 43.46 -1.90 24.72
N THR A 35 43.69 -2.22 26.00
CA THR A 35 43.78 -3.60 26.52
C THR A 35 43.45 -3.63 28.01
N CYS A 36 43.23 -4.83 28.56
CA CYS A 36 43.12 -5.01 30.01
C CYS A 36 44.46 -4.75 30.71
N ALA A 37 44.42 -4.17 31.92
CA ALA A 37 45.61 -3.96 32.73
C ALA A 37 46.24 -5.29 33.16
N HIS A 38 45.44 -6.29 33.54
CA HIS A 38 45.96 -7.60 33.92
C HIS A 38 46.71 -8.31 32.79
N VAL A 39 46.29 -8.12 31.53
CA VAL A 39 47.00 -8.68 30.35
C VAL A 39 48.41 -8.11 30.26
N VAL A 40 48.55 -6.80 30.46
CA VAL A 40 49.85 -6.12 30.48
C VAL A 40 50.68 -6.55 31.69
N ALA A 41 50.07 -6.70 32.88
CA ALA A 41 50.77 -7.21 34.06
C ALA A 41 51.32 -8.64 33.84
N LEU A 42 50.51 -9.52 33.24
CA LEU A 42 50.92 -10.89 32.87
C LEU A 42 52.02 -10.90 31.81
N ALA A 43 52.00 -9.96 30.87
CA ALA A 43 53.04 -9.80 29.85
C ALA A 43 54.39 -9.38 30.47
N LEU A 44 54.34 -8.50 31.46
CA LEU A 44 55.51 -7.98 32.16
C LEU A 44 55.98 -8.88 33.33
N GLY A 45 55.17 -9.85 33.75
CA GLY A 45 55.49 -10.75 34.87
C GLY A 45 55.38 -10.08 36.24
N ILE A 46 54.46 -9.12 36.38
CA ILE A 46 54.28 -8.30 37.58
C ILE A 46 52.85 -8.44 38.13
N ASN A 47 52.61 -7.94 39.36
CA ASN A 47 51.30 -8.02 39.99
C ASN A 47 50.32 -7.02 39.34
N GLY A 48 49.11 -7.47 39.01
CA GLY A 48 48.06 -6.64 38.42
C GLY A 48 47.59 -5.48 39.30
N ASN A 49 47.87 -5.51 40.61
CA ASN A 49 47.51 -4.47 41.57
C ASN A 49 48.60 -3.39 41.74
N THR A 50 49.61 -3.34 40.88
CA THR A 50 50.70 -2.37 40.98
C THR A 50 50.18 -0.95 40.70
N ALA A 51 50.54 0.00 41.57
CA ALA A 51 49.95 1.35 41.58
C ALA A 51 50.43 2.28 40.44
N GLU A 52 51.64 2.08 39.89
CA GLU A 52 52.19 2.92 38.80
C GLU A 52 52.96 2.06 37.77
N MET A 53 52.72 2.28 36.47
CA MET A 53 53.36 1.53 35.37
C MET A 53 53.74 2.38 34.14
N GLN A 54 53.69 3.70 34.23
CA GLN A 54 53.95 4.57 33.07
C GLN A 54 55.35 4.35 32.49
N THR A 55 55.47 4.33 31.15
CA THR A 55 56.72 4.21 30.36
C THR A 55 57.33 2.80 30.21
N THR A 56 56.67 1.75 30.68
CA THR A 56 57.13 0.37 30.46
C THR A 56 56.81 -0.12 29.05
N GLU A 57 57.73 -0.85 28.40
CA GLU A 57 57.52 -1.38 27.04
C GLU A 57 56.91 -2.79 27.06
N VAL A 58 55.85 -2.96 26.27
CA VAL A 58 55.13 -4.21 26.08
C VAL A 58 55.37 -4.72 24.66
N LYS A 59 55.60 -6.02 24.53
CA LYS A 59 55.82 -6.70 23.25
C LYS A 59 54.50 -7.14 22.64
N LEU A 60 54.26 -6.79 21.37
CA LEU A 60 53.04 -7.13 20.65
C LEU A 60 53.28 -7.43 19.16
N ASP A 61 52.28 -7.97 18.47
CA ASP A 61 52.22 -8.01 17.01
C ASP A 61 50.79 -7.85 16.47
N PHE A 62 50.67 -7.52 15.18
CA PHE A 62 49.40 -7.44 14.44
C PHE A 62 49.22 -8.69 13.58
N PRO A 63 48.52 -9.74 14.06
CA PRO A 63 48.44 -11.03 13.37
C PRO A 63 47.90 -10.95 11.94
N GLN A 64 47.00 -10.00 11.65
CA GLN A 64 46.32 -9.88 10.35
C GLN A 64 47.00 -8.88 9.40
N VAL A 65 48.00 -8.13 9.87
CA VAL A 65 48.67 -7.08 9.09
C VAL A 65 50.16 -7.39 8.88
N ALA A 66 50.85 -7.81 9.94
CA ALA A 66 52.27 -8.12 9.91
C ALA A 66 52.56 -9.39 10.75
N PRO A 67 52.07 -10.57 10.31
CA PRO A 67 52.19 -11.80 11.07
C PRO A 67 53.66 -12.14 11.38
N GLY A 68 53.98 -12.33 12.66
CA GLY A 68 55.33 -12.73 13.11
C GLY A 68 56.35 -11.59 13.20
N LYS A 69 55.94 -10.33 12.96
CA LYS A 69 56.80 -9.15 13.16
C LYS A 69 56.48 -8.49 14.50
N PHE A 70 57.33 -8.72 15.49
CA PHE A 70 57.18 -8.11 16.81
C PHE A 70 57.42 -6.60 16.80
N MET A 71 56.66 -5.91 17.64
CA MET A 71 56.71 -4.47 17.86
C MET A 71 56.69 -4.18 19.37
N THR A 72 57.04 -2.96 19.75
CA THR A 72 56.97 -2.49 21.14
C THR A 72 56.03 -1.29 21.27
N ALA A 73 55.24 -1.30 22.34
CA ALA A 73 54.37 -0.20 22.71
C ALA A 73 54.60 0.21 24.17
N LYS A 74 54.51 1.50 24.47
CA LYS A 74 54.70 2.04 25.82
C LYS A 74 53.37 2.16 26.54
N VAL A 75 53.32 1.79 27.82
CA VAL A 75 52.13 2.06 28.66
C VAL A 75 52.03 3.56 28.91
N ILE A 76 50.95 4.19 28.43
CA ILE A 76 50.66 5.63 28.60
C ILE A 76 49.52 5.89 29.59
N PHE A 77 48.66 4.88 29.83
CA PHE A 77 47.59 4.95 30.81
C PHE A 77 47.43 3.59 31.51
N TRP A 78 47.16 3.62 32.82
CA TRP A 78 47.12 2.44 33.67
C TRP A 78 46.10 2.59 34.80
N LEU A 79 45.11 1.71 34.83
CA LEU A 79 44.18 1.51 35.94
C LEU A 79 44.21 0.02 36.34
N PRO A 80 44.81 -0.33 37.50
CA PRO A 80 44.96 -1.72 37.93
C PRO A 80 43.61 -2.36 38.29
N VAL A 81 43.63 -3.68 38.51
CA VAL A 81 42.48 -4.42 39.02
C VAL A 81 42.22 -4.01 40.48
N ASN A 82 41.02 -3.51 40.79
CA ASN A 82 40.52 -3.17 42.13
C ASN A 82 39.05 -3.62 42.32
N PRO A 83 38.81 -4.73 43.05
CA PRO A 83 37.48 -5.35 43.23
C PRO A 83 36.39 -4.48 43.88
N GLN A 84 36.75 -3.29 44.40
CA GLN A 84 35.82 -2.37 45.07
C GLN A 84 35.49 -1.13 44.21
N ALA A 85 36.07 -0.99 43.01
CA ALA A 85 35.86 0.16 42.14
C ALA A 85 34.96 -0.19 40.94
N ALA A 86 34.15 0.76 40.49
CA ALA A 86 33.33 0.59 39.28
C ALA A 86 34.17 0.60 37.97
N LEU A 87 35.36 1.23 38.02
CA LEU A 87 36.33 1.32 36.93
C LEU A 87 37.66 0.71 37.38
N GLU A 88 38.01 -0.43 36.80
CA GLU A 88 39.24 -1.17 37.07
C GLU A 88 39.70 -1.90 35.80
N ASP A 89 40.95 -2.35 35.78
CA ASP A 89 41.49 -3.25 34.74
C ASP A 89 41.64 -2.67 33.32
N ILE A 90 42.08 -1.42 33.18
CA ILE A 90 42.23 -0.73 31.89
C ILE A 90 43.68 -0.28 31.69
N ALA A 91 44.25 -0.54 30.50
CA ALA A 91 45.55 -0.02 30.09
C ALA A 91 45.51 0.49 28.64
N VAL A 92 46.23 1.58 28.39
CA VAL A 92 46.44 2.12 27.03
C VAL A 92 47.92 2.07 26.70
N LEU A 93 48.22 1.50 25.54
CA LEU A 93 49.55 1.39 24.99
C LEU A 93 49.71 2.32 23.79
N GLU A 94 50.87 2.93 23.63
CA GLU A 94 51.23 3.75 22.48
C GLU A 94 52.35 3.10 21.68
N LEU A 95 52.10 2.87 20.39
CA LEU A 95 53.05 2.31 19.45
C LEU A 95 54.23 3.24 19.22
N THR A 96 55.44 2.70 19.31
CA THR A 96 56.67 3.43 18.98
C THR A 96 56.93 3.53 17.48
N THR A 97 56.39 2.58 16.71
CA THR A 97 56.47 2.53 15.25
C THR A 97 55.11 2.13 14.70
N ILE A 98 54.64 2.82 13.66
CA ILE A 98 53.31 2.60 13.08
C ILE A 98 53.47 1.72 11.84
N PRO A 99 52.88 0.51 11.80
CA PRO A 99 52.87 -0.34 10.62
C PRO A 99 51.87 0.17 9.56
N ASN A 100 52.19 -0.03 8.27
CA ASN A 100 51.27 0.31 7.19
C ASN A 100 50.02 -0.59 7.22
N ASN A 101 48.87 -0.06 6.80
CA ASN A 101 47.59 -0.79 6.66
C ASN A 101 46.93 -1.27 7.96
N ILE A 102 47.18 -0.61 9.09
CA ILE A 102 46.33 -0.74 10.28
C ILE A 102 45.17 0.26 10.21
N SER A 103 44.05 -0.09 10.84
CA SER A 103 42.87 0.77 10.95
C SER A 103 42.35 0.70 12.38
N PRO A 104 42.04 1.85 13.01
CA PRO A 104 41.41 1.83 14.33
C PRO A 104 39.98 1.29 14.24
N VAL A 105 39.49 0.74 15.36
CA VAL A 105 38.09 0.30 15.46
C VAL A 105 37.15 1.49 15.58
N ARG A 106 35.93 1.30 15.06
CA ARG A 106 34.78 2.15 15.37
C ARG A 106 34.27 1.81 16.77
N LEU A 107 34.36 2.74 17.71
CA LEU A 107 33.79 2.61 19.06
C LEU A 107 32.35 3.13 19.10
N MET A 108 31.47 2.42 19.80
CA MET A 108 30.04 2.73 19.93
C MET A 108 29.62 2.70 21.41
N THR A 109 28.61 3.47 21.76
CA THR A 109 27.93 3.45 23.06
C THR A 109 26.43 3.24 22.85
N SER A 110 25.80 2.45 23.72
CA SER A 110 24.34 2.29 23.79
C SER A 110 23.87 2.33 25.24
N GLU A 111 22.63 2.72 25.47
CA GLU A 111 21.96 2.53 26.75
C GLU A 111 21.29 1.14 26.85
N GLU A 112 21.01 0.52 25.70
CA GLU A 112 20.38 -0.80 25.60
C GLU A 112 21.25 -1.74 24.75
N TYR A 113 21.72 -2.82 25.37
CA TYR A 113 22.51 -3.88 24.72
C TYR A 113 21.78 -5.23 24.71
N TRP A 114 20.60 -5.30 25.36
CA TRP A 114 19.97 -6.57 25.66
C TRP A 114 19.53 -7.29 24.38
N GLY A 115 20.05 -8.50 24.16
CA GLY A 115 19.66 -9.32 23.02
C GLY A 115 20.46 -9.07 21.74
N HIS A 116 21.40 -8.12 21.75
CA HIS A 116 22.27 -7.87 20.59
C HIS A 116 23.26 -9.01 20.38
N ASN A 117 23.47 -9.41 19.13
CA ASN A 117 24.50 -10.39 18.79
C ASN A 117 25.88 -9.72 18.84
N PHE A 118 26.87 -10.43 19.41
CA PHE A 118 28.25 -9.97 19.44
C PHE A 118 29.20 -10.91 18.69
N ARG A 119 30.34 -10.35 18.27
CA ARG A 119 31.53 -11.08 17.84
C ARG A 119 32.78 -10.57 18.53
N ALA A 120 33.70 -11.46 18.87
CA ALA A 120 35.00 -11.13 19.43
C ALA A 120 36.07 -12.08 18.85
N PHE A 121 37.28 -11.59 18.63
CA PHE A 121 38.38 -12.40 18.08
C PHE A 121 39.56 -12.43 19.05
N GLY A 122 39.78 -13.60 19.67
CA GLY A 122 40.77 -13.78 20.73
C GLY A 122 41.76 -14.91 20.46
N PHE A 123 42.71 -15.09 21.39
CA PHE A 123 43.87 -15.98 21.24
C PHE A 123 43.99 -16.97 22.43
N PRO A 124 43.01 -17.87 22.63
CA PRO A 124 43.05 -18.84 23.73
C PRO A 124 44.20 -19.84 23.58
N LYS A 125 44.56 -20.49 24.70
CA LYS A 125 45.67 -21.44 24.77
C LYS A 125 45.50 -22.56 23.72
N GLY A 126 46.53 -22.78 22.91
CA GLY A 126 46.51 -23.77 21.82
C GLY A 126 45.96 -23.24 20.48
N LYS A 127 45.44 -22.00 20.43
CA LYS A 127 44.95 -21.34 19.21
C LYS A 127 45.67 -20.00 18.98
N GLN A 128 46.99 -20.05 18.81
CA GLN A 128 47.80 -18.84 18.67
C GLN A 128 47.49 -18.02 17.41
N ASN A 129 46.85 -18.61 16.40
CA ASN A 129 46.40 -17.93 15.18
C ASN A 129 45.05 -17.20 15.34
N GLY A 130 44.44 -17.26 16.52
CA GLY A 130 43.19 -16.62 16.85
C GLY A 130 41.95 -17.44 16.49
N VAL A 131 40.85 -17.15 17.18
CA VAL A 131 39.53 -17.74 16.95
C VAL A 131 38.43 -16.70 17.20
N TRP A 132 37.35 -16.81 16.45
CA TRP A 132 36.13 -16.06 16.67
C TRP A 132 35.29 -16.68 17.78
N ALA A 133 34.73 -15.83 18.63
CA ALA A 133 33.65 -16.14 19.56
C ALA A 133 32.46 -15.25 19.21
N ASN A 134 31.26 -15.83 19.22
CA ASN A 134 30.01 -15.12 18.97
C ASN A 134 28.99 -15.48 20.06
N GLY A 135 28.01 -14.61 20.27
CA GLY A 135 26.96 -14.86 21.25
C GLY A 135 26.03 -13.65 21.38
N VAL A 136 25.42 -13.47 22.54
CA VAL A 136 24.47 -12.38 22.81
C VAL A 136 24.88 -11.56 24.03
N LEU A 137 24.70 -10.25 23.92
CA LEU A 137 24.86 -9.30 25.02
C LEU A 137 23.65 -9.39 25.96
N ARG A 138 23.95 -9.60 27.25
CA ARG A 138 22.97 -9.61 28.35
C ARG A 138 23.20 -8.38 29.22
N GLY A 139 22.11 -7.88 29.80
CA GLY A 139 22.03 -6.56 30.45
C GLY A 139 23.11 -6.28 31.49
N GLY A 140 23.18 -5.01 31.89
CA GLY A 140 24.21 -4.51 32.79
C GLY A 140 24.20 -5.19 34.17
N THR A 141 25.39 -5.42 34.72
CA THR A 141 25.61 -5.81 36.11
C THR A 141 25.52 -4.59 37.04
N ALA A 142 25.50 -4.81 38.36
CA ALA A 142 25.44 -3.73 39.36
C ALA A 142 26.62 -2.72 39.30
N ASN A 143 27.76 -3.09 38.69
CA ASN A 143 28.91 -2.22 38.46
C ASN A 143 28.97 -1.65 37.02
N GLY A 144 27.91 -1.83 36.23
CA GLY A 144 27.79 -1.27 34.88
C GLY A 144 28.51 -2.04 33.77
N TRP A 145 29.07 -3.21 34.06
CA TRP A 145 29.63 -4.11 33.05
C TRP A 145 28.51 -4.83 32.31
N VAL A 146 28.74 -5.27 31.07
CA VAL A 146 27.72 -5.99 30.28
C VAL A 146 28.15 -7.46 30.17
N GLN A 147 27.22 -8.38 30.38
CA GLN A 147 27.51 -9.82 30.38
C GLN A 147 27.44 -10.39 28.96
N LEU A 148 28.37 -11.29 28.63
CA LEU A 148 28.39 -12.05 27.38
C LEU A 148 27.83 -13.46 27.62
N GLU A 149 26.83 -13.86 26.85
CA GLU A 149 26.31 -15.23 26.83
C GLU A 149 26.63 -15.91 25.48
N ASP A 150 27.34 -17.03 25.52
CA ASP A 150 27.62 -17.87 24.34
C ASP A 150 26.42 -18.79 24.09
N ILE A 151 25.68 -18.53 23.01
CA ILE A 151 24.43 -19.25 22.69
C ILE A 151 24.68 -20.45 21.75
N ASP A 152 25.75 -20.42 20.94
CA ASP A 152 25.90 -21.33 19.80
C ASP A 152 26.86 -22.51 20.03
N ASN A 153 27.32 -22.73 21.27
CA ASN A 153 28.08 -23.92 21.64
C ASN A 153 29.31 -24.16 20.73
N THR A 154 29.95 -23.07 20.27
CA THR A 154 31.11 -23.11 19.34
C THR A 154 32.37 -23.73 19.96
N GLY A 155 32.32 -24.08 21.25
CA GLY A 155 33.33 -24.85 21.96
C GLY A 155 34.41 -24.02 22.65
N TYR A 156 34.34 -22.68 22.60
CA TYR A 156 35.28 -21.82 23.30
C TYR A 156 34.53 -20.90 24.27
N ALA A 157 34.39 -21.35 25.51
CA ALA A 157 34.14 -20.43 26.60
C ALA A 157 35.18 -19.30 26.55
N LEU A 158 34.73 -18.05 26.60
CA LEU A 158 35.59 -16.87 26.67
C LEU A 158 36.58 -17.03 27.85
N GLN A 159 37.80 -17.42 27.53
CA GLN A 159 38.91 -17.74 28.44
C GLN A 159 39.93 -16.59 28.44
N GLU A 160 40.97 -16.67 29.29
CA GLU A 160 42.02 -15.63 29.43
C GLU A 160 42.56 -15.05 28.10
N GLY A 161 42.64 -15.87 27.04
CA GLY A 161 43.12 -15.41 25.73
C GLY A 161 42.20 -14.43 24.98
N PHE A 162 40.98 -14.19 25.46
CA PHE A 162 40.06 -13.17 24.96
C PHE A 162 40.13 -11.86 25.75
N SER A 163 40.81 -11.84 26.91
CA SER A 163 40.94 -10.60 27.67
C SER A 163 41.63 -9.51 26.83
N GLY A 164 41.03 -8.32 26.81
CA GLY A 164 41.48 -7.17 26.05
C GLY A 164 41.02 -7.13 24.59
N THR A 165 40.29 -8.12 24.09
CA THR A 165 39.72 -8.09 22.73
C THR A 165 38.62 -7.03 22.61
N PRO A 166 38.45 -6.39 21.44
CA PRO A 166 37.26 -5.60 21.16
C PRO A 166 36.07 -6.53 20.99
N VAL A 167 34.91 -6.10 21.48
CA VAL A 167 33.63 -6.80 21.28
C VAL A 167 32.78 -6.00 20.30
N TRP A 168 32.58 -6.59 19.12
CA TRP A 168 31.76 -6.04 18.04
C TRP A 168 30.29 -6.37 18.28
N ASP A 169 29.42 -5.37 18.21
CA ASP A 169 27.97 -5.51 18.21
C ASP A 169 27.45 -5.49 16.77
N GLU A 170 26.73 -6.54 16.37
CA GLU A 170 26.21 -6.67 15.00
C GLU A 170 25.08 -5.67 14.70
N SER A 171 24.29 -5.30 15.71
CA SER A 171 23.18 -4.35 15.57
C SER A 171 23.68 -2.92 15.41
N LEU A 172 24.72 -2.56 16.14
CA LEU A 172 25.31 -1.22 16.13
C LEU A 172 26.43 -1.05 15.09
N GLU A 173 26.85 -2.15 14.46
CA GLU A 173 27.97 -2.22 13.52
C GLU A 173 29.23 -1.48 14.05
N GLY A 174 29.61 -1.79 15.28
CA GLY A 174 30.78 -1.20 15.94
C GLY A 174 31.17 -1.89 17.26
N VAL A 175 32.31 -1.48 17.82
CA VAL A 175 32.85 -2.02 19.08
C VAL A 175 32.18 -1.35 20.27
N VAL A 176 31.46 -2.13 21.08
CA VAL A 176 30.69 -1.64 22.23
C VAL A 176 31.43 -1.74 23.56
N GLY A 177 32.59 -2.38 23.56
CA GLY A 177 33.42 -2.49 24.75
C GLY A 177 34.64 -3.39 24.56
N MET A 178 35.37 -3.56 25.65
CA MET A 178 36.54 -4.43 25.75
C MET A 178 36.20 -5.64 26.62
N ALA A 179 36.50 -6.85 26.15
CA ALA A 179 36.20 -8.04 26.94
C ALA A 179 37.18 -8.25 28.10
N VAL A 180 36.63 -8.63 29.25
CA VAL A 180 37.32 -9.06 30.45
C VAL A 180 36.84 -10.48 30.77
N ALA A 181 37.67 -11.48 30.49
CA ALA A 181 37.36 -12.86 30.82
C ALA A 181 37.75 -13.14 32.28
N ALA A 182 36.80 -13.58 33.11
CA ALA A 182 37.05 -13.96 34.50
C ALA A 182 37.06 -15.48 34.68
N GLU A 183 38.15 -16.05 35.18
CA GLU A 183 38.09 -17.36 35.84
C GLU A 183 37.58 -17.17 37.27
N LYS A 184 36.27 -17.25 37.49
CA LYS A 184 35.75 -17.52 38.84
C LYS A 184 35.38 -18.99 38.96
N GLN A 185 36.19 -19.72 39.73
CA GLN A 185 36.02 -21.13 40.12
C GLN A 185 34.79 -21.41 41.01
N GLN A 186 33.79 -20.52 41.06
CA GLN A 186 32.59 -20.72 41.88
C GLN A 186 31.34 -20.29 41.10
N LEU A 187 30.50 -21.30 40.83
CA LEU A 187 29.22 -21.31 40.11
C LEU A 187 29.33 -21.66 38.62
N ASP A 188 28.50 -22.62 38.20
CA ASP A 188 28.44 -23.34 36.93
C ASP A 188 28.19 -22.50 35.65
N THR A 189 28.49 -21.20 35.67
CA THR A 189 28.35 -20.31 34.51
C THR A 189 29.67 -19.63 34.18
N LYS A 190 30.29 -20.05 33.07
CA LYS A 190 31.46 -19.38 32.48
C LYS A 190 31.03 -18.05 31.84
N ALA A 191 30.79 -17.03 32.66
CA ALA A 191 30.41 -15.70 32.20
C ALA A 191 31.65 -14.84 31.92
N ALA A 192 31.75 -14.31 30.71
CA ALA A 192 32.66 -13.20 30.42
C ALA A 192 31.89 -11.88 30.44
N PHE A 193 32.61 -10.80 30.69
CA PHE A 193 32.03 -9.46 30.76
C PHE A 193 32.74 -8.56 29.79
N ILE A 194 32.09 -7.45 29.43
CA ILE A 194 32.74 -6.34 28.77
C ILE A 194 32.73 -5.13 29.70
N ILE A 195 33.83 -4.37 29.67
CA ILE A 195 33.81 -2.99 30.11
C ILE A 195 33.27 -2.20 28.92
N PRO A 196 32.01 -1.71 28.98
CA PRO A 196 31.41 -1.00 27.86
C PRO A 196 32.13 0.32 27.60
N THR A 197 32.02 0.81 26.36
CA THR A 197 32.71 2.02 25.88
C THR A 197 32.47 3.24 26.77
N ASN A 198 31.27 3.37 27.35
CA ASN A 198 30.95 4.46 28.28
C ASN A 198 31.78 4.43 29.59
N LEU A 199 32.08 3.24 30.11
CA LEU A 199 32.97 3.10 31.26
C LEU A 199 34.43 3.31 30.85
N LEU A 200 34.84 2.83 29.67
CA LEU A 200 36.19 3.08 29.14
C LEU A 200 36.45 4.59 28.97
N MET A 201 35.44 5.35 28.51
CA MET A 201 35.49 6.82 28.46
C MET A 201 35.61 7.46 29.84
N ALA A 202 34.80 7.03 30.79
CA ALA A 202 34.82 7.58 32.14
C ALA A 202 36.19 7.38 32.80
N ALA A 203 36.85 6.25 32.51
CA ALA A 203 38.21 5.96 32.94
C ALA A 203 39.27 6.80 32.20
N TRP A 204 39.15 6.91 30.88
CA TRP A 204 40.13 7.62 30.05
C TRP A 204 39.42 8.62 29.10
N PRO A 205 39.15 9.85 29.57
CA PRO A 205 38.34 10.83 28.83
C PRO A 205 38.91 11.23 27.46
N GLN A 206 40.22 11.04 27.23
CA GLN A 206 40.87 11.27 25.93
C GLN A 206 40.32 10.35 24.83
N LEU A 207 39.66 9.25 25.19
CA LEU A 207 38.93 8.38 24.27
C LEU A 207 37.72 9.10 23.64
N GLN A 208 37.16 10.12 24.31
CA GLN A 208 35.93 10.81 23.91
C GLN A 208 36.10 11.66 22.64
N GLU A 209 37.27 12.24 22.42
CA GLU A 209 37.60 13.00 21.20
C GLU A 209 37.62 12.13 19.93
N ARG A 210 37.50 10.81 20.08
CA ARG A 210 37.74 9.81 19.03
C ARG A 210 36.57 8.86 18.83
N LEU A 211 35.45 9.16 19.48
CA LEU A 211 34.19 8.47 19.25
C LEU A 211 33.53 9.02 18.01
N ILE A 212 32.93 8.11 17.24
CA ILE A 212 31.76 8.50 16.47
C ILE A 212 30.68 8.76 17.53
N ALA A 213 30.35 10.02 17.77
CA ALA A 213 29.29 10.37 18.70
C ALA A 213 27.98 9.68 18.29
N SER A 214 27.10 9.43 19.27
CA SER A 214 25.75 8.90 18.99
C SER A 214 25.11 9.74 17.90
N CYS A 215 24.55 9.07 16.88
CA CYS A 215 23.96 9.76 15.73
C CYS A 215 22.92 10.78 16.21
N PRO A 216 23.07 12.08 15.87
CA PRO A 216 22.14 13.10 16.31
C PRO A 216 20.85 13.12 15.47
N TYR A 217 20.87 12.49 14.29
CA TYR A 217 19.74 12.37 13.39
C TYR A 217 18.87 11.16 13.77
N LYS A 218 17.55 11.32 13.73
CA LYS A 218 16.58 10.32 14.24
C LYS A 218 15.98 9.45 13.15
N GLY A 219 16.42 9.63 11.90
CA GLY A 219 15.93 8.88 10.76
C GLY A 219 14.43 9.08 10.53
N LEU A 220 13.70 7.97 10.49
CA LEU A 220 12.25 7.98 10.26
C LEU A 220 11.43 8.28 11.53
N PHE A 221 12.07 8.44 12.69
CA PHE A 221 11.40 8.73 13.95
C PHE A 221 11.28 10.24 14.21
N ALA A 222 10.22 10.62 14.92
CA ALA A 222 10.07 11.98 15.41
C ALA A 222 11.01 12.22 16.60
N PHE A 223 11.57 13.43 16.69
CA PHE A 223 12.32 13.87 17.86
C PHE A 223 11.39 13.91 19.09
N ARG A 224 11.87 13.39 20.21
CA ARG A 224 11.18 13.39 21.50
C ARG A 224 11.85 14.38 22.45
N GLU A 225 11.30 14.48 23.66
CA GLU A 225 11.79 15.39 24.69
C GLU A 225 13.29 15.22 25.00
N GLY A 226 13.76 13.97 25.06
CA GLY A 226 15.18 13.66 25.28
C GLY A 226 16.11 14.05 24.12
N ASP A 227 15.55 14.27 22.91
CA ASP A 227 16.32 14.63 21.72
C ASP A 227 16.39 16.15 21.50
N ALA A 228 15.81 16.96 22.40
CA ALA A 228 15.67 18.41 22.27
C ALA A 228 16.99 19.13 21.95
N GLU A 229 18.09 18.58 22.43
CA GLU A 229 19.40 19.17 22.29
C GLU A 229 19.97 19.07 20.85
N TYR A 230 19.40 18.20 20.02
CA TYR A 230 19.73 17.98 18.61
C TYR A 230 18.63 18.44 17.66
N PHE A 231 17.54 19.02 18.20
CA PHE A 231 16.41 19.50 17.41
C PHE A 231 16.61 20.97 17.00
N PHE A 232 16.95 21.18 15.73
CA PHE A 232 17.23 22.51 15.17
C PHE A 232 16.28 22.89 14.02
N GLY A 233 16.27 24.17 13.65
CA GLY A 233 15.57 24.68 12.46
C GLY A 233 14.07 24.93 12.66
N ARG A 234 13.53 24.81 13.87
CA ARG A 234 12.13 25.16 14.22
C ARG A 234 12.02 26.06 15.44
N GLU A 235 13.08 26.74 15.83
CA GLU A 235 13.17 27.55 17.05
C GLU A 235 12.11 28.68 17.04
N ALA A 236 11.89 29.31 15.88
CA ALA A 236 10.89 30.36 15.73
C ALA A 236 9.46 29.86 16.01
N ILE A 237 9.11 28.68 15.46
CA ILE A 237 7.77 28.09 15.66
C ILE A 237 7.63 27.56 17.09
N ALA A 238 8.66 26.91 17.64
CA ALA A 238 8.66 26.48 19.04
C ALA A 238 8.44 27.66 19.99
N GLY A 239 9.09 28.80 19.73
CA GLY A 239 8.88 30.04 20.48
C GLY A 239 7.46 30.61 20.35
N GLN A 240 6.86 30.54 19.16
CA GLN A 240 5.46 30.94 18.95
C GLN A 240 4.48 30.02 19.71
N LEU A 241 4.71 28.70 19.68
CA LEU A 241 3.90 27.73 20.42
C LEU A 241 4.00 27.96 21.93
N MET A 242 5.20 28.23 22.44
CA MET A 242 5.41 28.57 23.86
C MET A 242 4.62 29.81 24.27
N ALA A 243 4.64 30.87 23.45
CA ALA A 243 3.84 32.07 23.70
C ALA A 243 2.32 31.82 23.61
N ALA A 244 1.90 30.87 22.76
CA ALA A 244 0.51 30.50 22.59
C ALA A 244 -0.03 29.70 23.78
N VAL A 245 0.66 28.64 24.22
CA VAL A 245 0.20 27.83 25.36
C VAL A 245 0.12 28.62 26.66
N ALA A 246 0.93 29.67 26.82
CA ALA A 246 0.86 30.55 27.97
C ALA A 246 -0.40 31.45 28.00
N ARG A 247 -1.15 31.55 26.89
CA ARG A 247 -2.27 32.50 26.73
C ARG A 247 -3.58 31.86 26.28
N GLN A 248 -3.53 30.64 25.76
CA GLN A 248 -4.64 29.97 25.07
C GLN A 248 -4.91 28.63 25.76
N GLN A 249 -6.18 28.24 25.88
CA GLN A 249 -6.56 26.95 26.47
C GLN A 249 -6.56 25.82 25.44
N PHE A 250 -6.62 26.14 24.15
CA PHE A 250 -6.56 25.16 23.06
C PHE A 250 -5.58 25.61 21.97
N VAL A 251 -4.62 24.76 21.64
CA VAL A 251 -3.63 25.00 20.60
C VAL A 251 -3.60 23.82 19.64
N ALA A 252 -3.91 24.04 18.38
CA ALA A 252 -3.82 23.01 17.35
C ALA A 252 -2.58 23.23 16.47
N VAL A 253 -1.75 22.20 16.31
CA VAL A 253 -0.60 22.18 15.40
C VAL A 253 -0.94 21.30 14.20
N ILE A 254 -1.21 21.92 13.05
CA ILE A 254 -1.74 21.27 11.86
C ILE A 254 -0.72 21.29 10.73
N GLY A 255 -0.54 20.18 10.02
CA GLY A 255 0.37 20.14 8.88
C GLY A 255 0.45 18.78 8.19
N PRO A 256 1.06 18.70 6.99
CA PRO A 256 1.21 17.45 6.25
C PRO A 256 1.93 16.35 7.03
N SER A 257 1.84 15.09 6.59
CA SER A 257 2.68 14.03 7.14
C SER A 257 4.17 14.38 6.98
N GLY A 258 5.00 14.03 7.97
CA GLY A 258 6.44 14.33 7.91
C GLY A 258 6.84 15.80 8.12
N SER A 259 5.92 16.75 8.33
CA SER A 259 6.27 18.18 8.48
C SER A 259 6.96 18.56 9.81
N GLY A 260 7.11 17.61 10.73
CA GLY A 260 7.73 17.80 12.04
C GLY A 260 6.78 18.23 13.17
N LYS A 261 5.46 18.00 13.04
CA LYS A 261 4.45 18.37 14.06
C LYS A 261 4.77 17.82 15.45
N SER A 262 4.97 16.50 15.54
CA SER A 262 5.30 15.85 16.81
C SER A 262 6.66 16.35 17.31
N SER A 263 7.67 16.44 16.44
CA SER A 263 9.01 16.91 16.80
C SER A 263 9.00 18.34 17.39
N VAL A 264 8.27 19.29 16.78
CA VAL A 264 8.21 20.67 17.31
C VAL A 264 7.49 20.76 18.65
N VAL A 265 6.52 19.88 18.91
CA VAL A 265 5.85 19.80 20.22
C VAL A 265 6.74 19.13 21.26
N PHE A 266 7.27 17.94 20.98
CA PHE A 266 7.99 17.15 21.98
C PHE A 266 9.43 17.61 22.20
N ALA A 267 10.16 17.99 21.16
CA ALA A 267 11.56 18.41 21.26
C ALA A 267 11.71 19.94 21.25
N GLY A 268 10.73 20.68 20.72
CA GLY A 268 10.72 22.14 20.72
C GLY A 268 10.01 22.74 21.94
N LEU A 269 8.72 22.47 22.09
CA LEU A 269 7.84 23.14 23.08
C LEU A 269 8.02 22.59 24.50
N ILE A 270 7.86 21.28 24.70
CA ILE A 270 7.82 20.67 26.04
C ILE A 270 9.09 20.94 26.87
N PRO A 271 10.32 20.78 26.34
CA PRO A 271 11.54 21.02 27.11
C PRO A 271 11.64 22.46 27.62
N GLN A 272 11.20 23.42 26.80
CA GLN A 272 11.17 24.84 27.17
C GLN A 272 10.15 25.09 28.30
N LEU A 273 8.98 24.46 28.26
CA LEU A 273 7.99 24.58 29.34
C LEU A 273 8.45 23.91 30.64
N ARG A 274 9.05 22.71 30.57
CA ARG A 274 9.61 22.05 31.75
C ARG A 274 10.70 22.88 32.41
N SER A 275 11.51 23.58 31.63
CA SER A 275 12.57 24.47 32.15
C SER A 275 12.02 25.64 33.00
N GLN A 276 10.75 26.02 32.82
CA GLN A 276 10.10 27.07 33.62
C GLN A 276 9.68 26.55 35.02
N GLY A 277 9.53 25.24 35.19
CA GLY A 277 9.24 24.58 36.47
C GLY A 277 7.81 24.71 36.99
N ASN A 278 6.93 25.46 36.30
CA ASN A 278 5.52 25.67 36.68
C ASN A 278 4.52 24.91 35.81
N TRP A 279 4.99 23.97 34.98
CA TRP A 279 4.14 23.17 34.09
C TRP A 279 4.11 21.71 34.49
N GLN A 280 2.89 21.18 34.62
CA GLN A 280 2.58 19.77 34.69
C GLN A 280 2.23 19.32 33.27
N ILE A 281 2.96 18.36 32.70
CA ILE A 281 2.82 18.00 31.28
C ILE A 281 2.59 16.51 31.16
N GLU A 282 1.47 16.14 30.53
CA GLU A 282 1.12 14.76 30.22
C GLU A 282 0.75 14.63 28.73
N GLN A 283 1.01 13.46 28.15
CA GLN A 283 0.83 13.22 26.73
C GLN A 283 0.25 11.83 26.44
N PHE A 284 -0.56 11.72 25.39
CA PHE A 284 -1.02 10.43 24.89
C PHE A 284 -1.35 10.47 23.40
N ARG A 285 -1.53 9.28 22.82
CA ARG A 285 -2.07 9.09 21.48
C ARG A 285 -3.43 8.39 21.59
N PRO A 286 -4.48 8.84 20.87
CA PRO A 286 -5.83 8.29 21.05
C PRO A 286 -5.98 6.81 20.68
N LYS A 287 -5.28 6.33 19.64
CA LYS A 287 -5.44 4.98 19.07
C LYS A 287 -6.92 4.61 18.81
N ALA A 288 -7.23 3.31 18.78
CA ALA A 288 -8.59 2.81 18.57
C ALA A 288 -9.54 3.03 19.76
N HIS A 289 -9.01 3.13 20.99
CA HIS A 289 -9.78 3.30 22.22
C HIS A 289 -9.34 4.57 22.98
N PRO A 290 -9.85 5.75 22.58
CA PRO A 290 -9.33 7.04 23.07
C PRO A 290 -9.54 7.27 24.57
N PHE A 291 -10.60 6.71 25.16
CA PHE A 291 -10.81 6.76 26.62
C PHE A 291 -9.79 5.92 27.38
N ASP A 292 -9.44 4.73 26.89
CA ASP A 292 -8.45 3.86 27.54
C ASP A 292 -7.06 4.50 27.53
N GLU A 293 -6.63 5.03 26.38
CA GLU A 293 -5.32 5.67 26.27
C GLU A 293 -5.21 6.94 27.11
N MET A 294 -6.29 7.74 27.17
CA MET A 294 -6.36 8.90 28.04
C MET A 294 -6.32 8.47 29.52
N ALA A 295 -7.09 7.45 29.91
CA ALA A 295 -7.11 6.95 31.28
C ALA A 295 -5.74 6.43 31.72
N ARG A 296 -5.05 5.64 30.87
CA ARG A 296 -3.69 5.16 31.13
C ARG A 296 -2.71 6.31 31.36
N ALA A 297 -2.74 7.33 30.50
CA ALA A 297 -1.89 8.51 30.66
C ALA A 297 -2.18 9.25 31.97
N LEU A 298 -3.46 9.52 32.26
CA LEU A 298 -3.86 10.25 33.47
C LEU A 298 -3.59 9.50 34.77
N VAL A 299 -3.68 8.16 34.78
CA VAL A 299 -3.33 7.33 35.94
C VAL A 299 -1.82 7.30 36.15
N ARG A 300 -1.03 7.05 35.09
CA ARG A 300 0.44 7.11 35.16
C ARG A 300 0.92 8.48 35.65
N PHE A 301 0.27 9.55 35.20
CA PHE A 301 0.62 10.90 35.58
C PHE A 301 0.35 11.20 37.06
N LYS A 302 -0.81 10.77 37.59
CA LYS A 302 -1.20 11.05 38.97
C LYS A 302 -0.48 10.19 40.02
N GLN A 303 -0.04 8.99 39.62
CA GLN A 303 0.52 7.96 40.51
C GLN A 303 1.70 7.20 39.85
N PRO A 304 2.81 7.89 39.52
CA PRO A 304 3.94 7.27 38.81
C PRO A 304 4.66 6.20 39.63
N GLU A 305 4.61 6.28 40.96
CA GLU A 305 5.20 5.31 41.90
C GLU A 305 4.51 3.93 41.97
N ASN A 306 3.29 3.78 41.44
CA ASN A 306 2.58 2.51 41.47
C ASN A 306 3.17 1.49 40.48
N LYS A 307 3.02 0.19 40.80
CA LYS A 307 3.37 -0.88 39.85
C LYS A 307 2.50 -0.80 38.60
N GLU A 308 3.08 -1.08 37.45
CA GLU A 308 2.41 -1.04 36.13
C GLU A 308 1.09 -1.84 36.11
N THR A 309 1.05 -3.03 36.72
CA THR A 309 -0.17 -3.84 36.80
C THR A 309 -1.30 -3.17 37.58
N VAL A 310 -0.98 -2.38 38.60
CA VAL A 310 -1.96 -1.63 39.40
C VAL A 310 -2.48 -0.43 38.60
N GLN A 311 -1.57 0.27 37.92
CA GLN A 311 -1.92 1.39 37.04
C GLN A 311 -2.87 0.94 35.92
N GLU A 312 -2.64 -0.23 35.32
CA GLU A 312 -3.51 -0.74 34.25
C GLU A 312 -4.93 -1.07 34.75
N ILE A 313 -5.06 -1.65 35.95
CA ILE A 313 -6.38 -1.93 36.55
C ILE A 313 -7.13 -0.63 36.83
N GLU A 314 -6.46 0.37 37.39
CA GLU A 314 -7.06 1.68 37.69
C GLU A 314 -7.39 2.44 36.40
N ALA A 315 -6.57 2.32 35.35
CA ALA A 315 -6.84 2.91 34.04
C ALA A 315 -8.11 2.33 33.41
N LEU A 316 -8.32 1.02 33.48
CA LEU A 316 -9.57 0.39 32.99
C LEU A 316 -10.80 0.91 33.75
N GLN A 317 -10.70 1.07 35.07
CA GLN A 317 -11.80 1.62 35.88
C GLN A 317 -12.06 3.10 35.56
N LEU A 318 -11.01 3.91 35.40
CA LEU A 318 -11.13 5.31 35.05
C LEU A 318 -11.72 5.48 33.63
N SER A 319 -11.31 4.64 32.68
CA SER A 319 -11.86 4.63 31.31
C SER A 319 -13.38 4.47 31.33
N MET A 320 -13.89 3.45 32.04
CA MET A 320 -15.34 3.24 32.20
C MET A 320 -16.04 4.47 32.80
N LEU A 321 -15.45 5.09 33.83
CA LEU A 321 -16.03 6.27 34.48
C LEU A 321 -16.01 7.53 33.59
N LEU A 322 -15.02 7.66 32.70
CA LEU A 322 -14.93 8.75 31.73
C LEU A 322 -16.02 8.62 30.65
N GLU A 323 -16.36 7.39 30.25
CA GLU A 323 -17.48 7.13 29.34
C GLU A 323 -18.83 7.44 30.02
N GLU A 324 -19.04 6.97 31.26
CA GLU A 324 -20.33 7.08 31.95
C GLU A 324 -20.67 8.50 32.43
N LYS A 325 -19.69 9.26 32.95
CA LYS A 325 -19.93 10.50 33.70
C LYS A 325 -19.15 11.68 33.14
N GLU A 326 -19.87 12.74 32.78
CA GLU A 326 -19.30 13.96 32.19
C GLU A 326 -18.26 14.67 33.08
N SER A 327 -18.48 14.71 34.39
CA SER A 327 -17.60 15.42 35.32
C SER A 327 -16.31 14.68 35.65
N THR A 328 -16.18 13.39 35.32
CA THR A 328 -15.04 12.54 35.74
C THR A 328 -13.71 13.13 35.33
N LEU A 329 -13.57 13.52 34.05
CA LEU A 329 -12.32 14.08 33.55
C LEU A 329 -11.95 15.38 34.28
N SER A 330 -12.91 16.28 34.42
CA SER A 330 -12.71 17.57 35.09
C SER A 330 -12.34 17.40 36.56
N THR A 331 -13.00 16.48 37.28
CA THR A 331 -12.67 16.17 38.68
C THR A 331 -11.28 15.53 38.80
N TRP A 332 -10.92 14.63 37.87
CA TRP A 332 -9.60 13.99 37.88
C TRP A 332 -8.48 15.02 37.66
N LEU A 333 -8.60 15.86 36.63
CA LEU A 333 -7.61 16.89 36.32
C LEU A 333 -7.53 17.96 37.41
N ALA A 334 -8.66 18.36 38.01
CA ALA A 334 -8.66 19.26 39.17
C ALA A 334 -7.89 18.65 40.36
N SER A 335 -8.08 17.35 40.64
CA SER A 335 -7.34 16.68 41.72
C SER A 335 -5.83 16.59 41.48
N ILE A 336 -5.39 16.63 40.23
CA ILE A 336 -3.97 16.72 39.87
C ILE A 336 -3.45 18.14 40.17
N LEU A 337 -4.19 19.17 39.75
CA LEU A 337 -3.84 20.57 40.03
C LEU A 337 -3.83 20.89 41.52
N GLU A 338 -4.72 20.28 42.32
CA GLU A 338 -4.73 20.41 43.79
C GLU A 338 -3.43 19.90 44.44
N LYS A 339 -2.79 18.86 43.87
CA LYS A 339 -1.48 18.37 44.34
C LYS A 339 -0.33 19.30 43.95
N HIS A 340 -0.51 20.13 42.91
CA HIS A 340 0.51 21.01 42.34
C HIS A 340 0.04 22.47 42.27
N PRO A 341 -0.22 23.12 43.43
CA PRO A 341 -0.79 24.46 43.47
C PRO A 341 0.10 25.47 42.75
N GLY A 342 -0.51 26.31 41.91
CA GLY A 342 0.20 27.34 41.12
C GLY A 342 0.88 26.81 39.85
N SER A 343 0.71 25.53 39.51
CA SER A 343 1.17 24.97 38.23
C SER A 343 0.08 25.02 37.16
N HIS A 344 0.47 25.15 35.91
CA HIS A 344 -0.41 24.96 34.75
C HIS A 344 -0.32 23.52 34.24
N LEU A 345 -1.44 22.94 33.82
CA LEU A 345 -1.51 21.60 33.24
C LEU A 345 -1.55 21.69 31.72
N LEU A 346 -0.59 21.08 31.05
CA LEU A 346 -0.56 20.87 29.60
C LEU A 346 -0.89 19.42 29.28
N LEU A 347 -1.97 19.21 28.53
CA LEU A 347 -2.31 17.91 27.97
C LEU A 347 -1.98 17.92 26.47
N VAL A 348 -1.11 17.01 26.03
CA VAL A 348 -0.72 16.88 24.61
C VAL A 348 -1.35 15.63 24.01
N VAL A 349 -2.15 15.79 22.97
CA VAL A 349 -2.72 14.69 22.20
C VAL A 349 -2.06 14.65 20.83
N ASP A 350 -1.09 13.75 20.69
CA ASP A 350 -0.32 13.57 19.45
C ASP A 350 -1.07 12.65 18.49
N GLN A 351 -0.88 12.87 17.19
CA GLN A 351 -1.60 12.16 16.12
C GLN A 351 -3.11 12.13 16.34
N PHE A 352 -3.71 13.30 16.54
CA PHE A 352 -5.13 13.44 16.84
C PHE A 352 -6.03 12.85 15.75
N GLU A 353 -5.55 12.75 14.50
CA GLU A 353 -6.26 12.06 13.42
C GLU A 353 -6.56 10.58 13.69
N GLU A 354 -5.92 9.94 14.68
CA GLU A 354 -6.21 8.56 15.09
C GLU A 354 -7.67 8.36 15.51
N ILE A 355 -8.33 9.40 16.05
CA ILE A 355 -9.76 9.28 16.37
C ILE A 355 -10.64 9.14 15.11
N TYR A 356 -10.15 9.52 13.93
CA TYR A 356 -10.87 9.38 12.67
C TYR A 356 -10.45 8.14 11.88
N THR A 357 -9.25 7.62 12.15
CA THR A 357 -8.65 6.53 11.38
C THR A 357 -8.68 5.19 12.10
N LEU A 358 -8.60 5.18 13.44
CA LEU A 358 -8.53 3.97 14.27
C LEU A 358 -9.75 3.79 15.16
N CYS A 359 -10.45 4.87 15.55
CA CYS A 359 -11.68 4.78 16.34
C CYS A 359 -12.90 4.67 15.41
N THR A 360 -13.49 3.47 15.34
CA THR A 360 -14.66 3.19 14.51
C THR A 360 -16.01 3.48 15.15
N ASP A 361 -16.05 3.57 16.48
CA ASP A 361 -17.26 3.95 17.20
C ASP A 361 -17.46 5.47 17.14
N GLY A 362 -18.32 5.90 16.21
CA GLY A 362 -18.64 7.31 16.00
C GLY A 362 -19.29 7.98 17.21
N GLU A 363 -20.09 7.25 18.00
CA GLU A 363 -20.70 7.78 19.21
C GLU A 363 -19.66 8.01 20.30
N LYS A 364 -18.79 7.02 20.53
CA LYS A 364 -17.65 7.17 21.47
C LYS A 364 -16.71 8.29 21.05
N ARG A 365 -16.45 8.47 19.76
CA ARG A 365 -15.61 9.57 19.26
C ARG A 365 -16.20 10.94 19.62
N VAL A 366 -17.49 11.15 19.33
CA VAL A 366 -18.17 12.40 19.66
C VAL A 366 -18.17 12.62 21.18
N LEU A 367 -18.48 11.58 21.95
CA LEU A 367 -18.46 11.64 23.40
C LEU A 367 -17.08 12.00 23.95
N PHE A 368 -16.01 11.38 23.44
CA PHE A 368 -14.63 11.69 23.81
C PHE A 368 -14.27 13.16 23.54
N LEU A 369 -14.62 13.68 22.35
CA LEU A 369 -14.41 15.08 22.00
C LEU A 369 -15.16 16.02 22.96
N GLU A 370 -16.41 15.71 23.29
CA GLU A 370 -17.20 16.48 24.24
C GLU A 370 -16.57 16.49 25.63
N ARG A 371 -16.17 15.33 26.17
CA ARG A 371 -15.50 15.25 27.49
C ARG A 371 -14.23 16.08 27.52
N LEU A 372 -13.37 15.92 26.52
CA LEU A 372 -12.07 16.58 26.44
C LEU A 372 -12.23 18.09 26.33
N LEU A 373 -13.07 18.58 25.41
CA LEU A 373 -13.26 20.01 25.19
C LEU A 373 -14.06 20.69 26.31
N ASN A 374 -14.96 19.97 26.97
CA ASN A 374 -15.63 20.44 28.18
C ASN A 374 -14.62 20.67 29.32
N ALA A 375 -13.68 19.75 29.55
CA ALA A 375 -12.64 19.92 30.55
C ALA A 375 -11.77 21.16 30.26
N VAL A 376 -11.37 21.36 29.00
CA VAL A 376 -10.62 22.56 28.56
C VAL A 376 -11.40 23.84 28.80
N ALA A 377 -12.71 23.84 28.52
CA ALA A 377 -13.55 25.02 28.75
C ALA A 377 -13.69 25.36 30.24
N ASN A 378 -13.72 24.35 31.13
CA ASN A 378 -14.08 24.53 32.53
C ASN A 378 -12.89 24.64 33.50
N ILE A 379 -11.70 24.16 33.13
CA ILE A 379 -10.49 24.24 33.98
C ILE A 379 -9.60 25.39 33.49
N PRO A 380 -9.46 26.49 34.27
CA PRO A 380 -8.70 27.67 33.83
C PRO A 380 -7.21 27.41 33.57
N ASP A 381 -6.58 26.57 34.40
CA ASP A 381 -5.15 26.26 34.32
C ASP A 381 -4.84 25.04 33.44
N LEU A 382 -5.80 24.60 32.61
CA LEU A 382 -5.61 23.53 31.63
C LEU A 382 -5.43 24.10 30.23
N THR A 383 -4.37 23.65 29.56
CA THR A 383 -4.11 23.87 28.14
C THR A 383 -4.08 22.53 27.41
N LEU A 384 -4.82 22.43 26.30
CA LEU A 384 -4.80 21.28 25.40
C LEU A 384 -4.01 21.63 24.13
N VAL A 385 -2.97 20.85 23.84
CA VAL A 385 -2.28 20.88 22.56
C VAL A 385 -2.65 19.63 21.77
N ILE A 386 -3.10 19.79 20.54
CA ILE A 386 -3.30 18.67 19.61
C ILE A 386 -2.37 18.80 18.41
N THR A 387 -1.85 17.67 17.91
CA THR A 387 -1.24 17.64 16.58
C THR A 387 -2.17 16.94 15.61
N LEU A 388 -2.45 17.54 14.46
CA LEU A 388 -3.39 16.99 13.48
C LEU A 388 -2.79 17.01 12.07
N ARG A 389 -2.95 15.93 11.32
CA ARG A 389 -2.65 15.92 9.88
C ARG A 389 -3.59 16.84 9.09
N ALA A 390 -3.02 17.64 8.18
CA ALA A 390 -3.79 18.59 7.37
C ALA A 390 -4.93 17.92 6.57
N ASP A 391 -4.71 16.70 6.07
CA ASP A 391 -5.70 15.92 5.31
C ASP A 391 -6.96 15.57 6.14
N PHE A 392 -6.85 15.61 7.47
CA PHE A 392 -7.94 15.31 8.40
C PHE A 392 -8.69 16.55 8.89
N LEU A 393 -8.30 17.75 8.44
CA LEU A 393 -8.97 18.98 8.84
C LEU A 393 -10.44 19.01 8.42
N GLY A 394 -10.80 18.42 7.28
CA GLY A 394 -12.19 18.32 6.83
C GLY A 394 -13.07 17.49 7.79
N TYR A 395 -12.54 16.37 8.29
CA TYR A 395 -13.21 15.57 9.32
C TYR A 395 -13.33 16.34 10.63
N ALA A 396 -12.25 16.99 11.07
CA ALA A 396 -12.24 17.79 12.28
C ALA A 396 -13.23 18.98 12.26
N LEU A 397 -13.45 19.58 11.09
CA LEU A 397 -14.45 20.65 10.90
C LEU A 397 -15.89 20.12 10.78
N SER A 398 -16.07 18.81 10.57
CA SER A 398 -17.39 18.18 10.52
C SER A 398 -17.94 17.92 11.93
N ASP A 399 -17.06 17.78 12.93
CA ASP A 399 -17.44 17.71 14.35
C ASP A 399 -17.63 19.12 14.92
N ARG A 400 -18.86 19.45 15.31
CA ARG A 400 -19.20 20.80 15.79
C ARG A 400 -18.30 21.31 16.93
N SER A 401 -18.11 20.50 17.97
CA SER A 401 -17.34 20.90 19.15
C SER A 401 -15.87 21.19 18.81
N LEU A 402 -15.27 20.38 17.95
CA LEU A 402 -13.88 20.56 17.52
C LEU A 402 -13.75 21.70 16.50
N ALA A 403 -14.73 21.87 15.62
CA ALA A 403 -14.79 23.02 14.71
C ALA A 403 -14.83 24.35 15.49
N ASP A 404 -15.66 24.42 16.54
CA ASP A 404 -15.72 25.58 17.43
C ASP A 404 -14.37 25.84 18.13
N ALA A 405 -13.71 24.77 18.59
CA ALA A 405 -12.38 24.86 19.18
C ALA A 405 -11.32 25.39 18.19
N LEU A 406 -11.32 24.89 16.95
CA LEU A 406 -10.38 25.31 15.90
C LEU A 406 -10.61 26.74 15.42
N GLN A 407 -11.85 27.23 15.47
CA GLN A 407 -12.24 28.57 15.00
C GLN A 407 -12.16 29.67 16.07
N GLY A 408 -11.92 29.32 17.34
CA GLY A 408 -11.83 30.32 18.41
C GLY A 408 -13.13 30.59 19.16
N THR A 409 -14.14 29.75 19.00
CA THR A 409 -15.52 29.98 19.50
C THR A 409 -15.88 29.11 20.71
N LEU A 410 -14.90 28.56 21.44
CA LEU A 410 -15.17 27.82 22.69
C LEU A 410 -16.07 28.63 23.65
N PRO A 411 -17.05 27.99 24.33
CA PRO A 411 -17.97 28.66 25.24
C PRO A 411 -17.28 29.50 26.33
N PRO A 412 -17.87 30.62 26.76
CA PRO A 412 -17.30 31.48 27.79
C PRO A 412 -17.26 30.79 29.17
N ASN A 413 -16.10 30.88 29.83
CA ASN A 413 -15.86 30.47 31.22
C ASN A 413 -15.84 31.74 32.09
N PRO A 414 -16.75 31.87 33.06
CA PRO A 414 -16.88 33.06 33.91
C PRO A 414 -15.67 33.32 34.84
N SER A 415 -14.76 32.36 34.99
CA SER A 415 -13.58 32.46 35.86
C SER A 415 -12.33 33.03 35.17
N PHE A 416 -12.32 33.15 33.83
CA PHE A 416 -11.14 33.56 33.06
C PHE A 416 -11.12 35.08 32.80
N LYS A 417 -10.07 35.77 33.29
CA LYS A 417 -9.92 37.24 33.20
C LYS A 417 -9.09 37.75 32.00
N GLY A 418 -8.89 36.94 30.95
CA GLY A 418 -8.13 37.30 29.74
C GLY A 418 -9.00 37.36 28.47
N GLY A 419 -8.80 38.38 27.62
CA GLY A 419 -9.68 38.72 26.50
C GLY A 419 -9.75 37.75 25.31
N SER A 420 -10.97 37.62 24.77
CA SER A 420 -11.48 37.29 23.41
C SER A 420 -10.88 36.23 22.49
N LYS A 421 -9.68 35.67 22.67
CA LYS A 421 -9.26 34.46 21.92
C LYS A 421 -8.71 33.42 22.89
N ARG A 422 -9.37 32.26 22.93
CA ARG A 422 -9.05 31.10 23.79
C ARG A 422 -8.43 29.93 23.03
N SER A 423 -8.41 30.01 21.71
CA SER A 423 -7.72 29.04 20.89
C SER A 423 -6.93 29.65 19.74
N VAL A 424 -5.92 28.92 19.30
CA VAL A 424 -5.12 29.25 18.13
C VAL A 424 -4.74 27.98 17.36
N THR A 425 -4.77 28.09 16.04
CA THR A 425 -4.39 27.03 15.12
C THR A 425 -3.14 27.46 14.37
N TYR A 426 -2.07 26.68 14.47
CA TYR A 426 -0.80 26.88 13.76
C TYR A 426 -0.69 25.90 12.60
N PHE A 427 -0.51 26.44 11.40
CA PHE A 427 -0.25 25.64 10.20
C PHE A 427 1.26 25.52 9.99
N LEU A 428 1.77 24.29 10.14
CA LEU A 428 3.16 23.95 9.96
C LEU A 428 3.44 23.66 8.48
N GLY A 429 4.01 24.65 7.79
CA GLY A 429 4.47 24.54 6.41
C GLY A 429 5.81 23.82 6.26
N PRO A 430 6.26 23.59 5.01
CA PRO A 430 7.61 23.09 4.74
C PRO A 430 8.67 24.03 5.33
N MET A 431 9.83 23.48 5.71
CA MET A 431 10.96 24.28 6.16
C MET A 431 11.55 25.09 5.00
N ASN A 432 12.05 26.29 5.31
CA ASN A 432 12.84 27.05 4.35
C ASN A 432 14.30 26.57 4.31
N SER A 433 15.09 27.01 3.33
CA SER A 433 16.46 26.53 3.13
C SER A 433 17.38 26.83 4.34
N GLN A 434 17.14 27.91 5.08
CA GLN A 434 17.92 28.24 6.30
C GLN A 434 17.55 27.32 7.47
N GLU A 435 16.26 27.02 7.65
CA GLU A 435 15.79 26.03 8.63
C GLU A 435 16.36 24.63 8.33
N LEU A 436 16.34 24.21 7.05
CA LEU A 436 16.92 22.94 6.61
C LEU A 436 18.44 22.90 6.79
N GLN A 437 19.14 24.00 6.51
CA GLN A 437 20.57 24.11 6.76
C GLN A 437 20.88 23.88 8.24
N SER A 438 20.12 24.50 9.15
CA SER A 438 20.26 24.28 10.59
C SER A 438 20.03 22.83 11.00
N VAL A 439 19.03 22.16 10.41
CA VAL A 439 18.77 20.72 10.63
C VAL A 439 19.95 19.86 10.20
N ILE A 440 20.60 20.20 9.09
CA ILE A 440 21.74 19.42 8.56
C ILE A 440 23.01 19.69 9.39
N GLU A 441 23.35 20.95 9.64
CA GLU A 441 24.70 21.31 10.11
C GLU A 441 24.83 21.31 11.64
N LEU A 442 23.86 21.87 12.36
CA LEU A 442 24.01 22.13 13.79
C LEU A 442 24.09 20.85 14.65
N PRO A 443 23.32 19.77 14.40
CA PRO A 443 23.49 18.54 15.17
C PRO A 443 24.88 17.92 15.00
N ALA A 444 25.42 17.90 13.78
CA ALA A 444 26.77 17.40 13.52
C ALA A 444 27.85 18.27 14.17
N GLN A 445 27.75 19.60 13.99
CA GLN A 445 28.70 20.55 14.59
C GLN A 445 28.74 20.46 16.11
N LYS A 446 27.58 20.25 16.75
CA LYS A 446 27.47 20.10 18.20
C LYS A 446 28.26 18.88 18.72
N LEU A 447 28.38 17.84 17.91
CA LEU A 447 29.15 16.63 18.20
C LEU A 447 30.57 16.66 17.63
N GLY A 448 31.03 17.81 17.13
CA GLY A 448 32.38 17.99 16.57
C GLY A 448 32.57 17.36 15.19
N VAL A 449 31.50 16.97 14.50
CA VAL A 449 31.54 16.39 13.16
C VAL A 449 31.33 17.48 12.11
N GLN A 450 32.20 17.52 11.11
CA GLN A 450 32.16 18.51 10.03
C GLN A 450 31.54 17.92 8.77
N LEU A 451 30.95 18.77 7.93
CA LEU A 451 30.52 18.41 6.59
C LEU A 451 31.59 18.87 5.59
N GLU A 452 31.86 18.05 4.59
CA GLU A 452 32.71 18.43 3.47
C GLU A 452 32.15 19.68 2.75
N SER A 453 33.03 20.55 2.26
CA SER A 453 32.64 21.80 1.63
C SER A 453 31.73 21.56 0.41
N GLY A 454 30.56 22.17 0.38
CA GLY A 454 29.57 22.01 -0.71
C GLY A 454 28.56 20.89 -0.47
N LEU A 455 28.72 20.07 0.58
CA LEU A 455 27.83 18.94 0.87
C LEU A 455 26.45 19.39 1.32
N THR A 456 26.35 20.40 2.19
CA THR A 456 25.07 20.94 2.64
C THR A 456 24.25 21.46 1.46
N GLU A 457 24.86 22.23 0.55
CA GLU A 457 24.18 22.78 -0.62
C GLU A 457 23.69 21.67 -1.56
N ARG A 458 24.46 20.58 -1.69
CA ARG A 458 24.05 19.39 -2.44
C ARG A 458 22.83 18.72 -1.80
N ILE A 459 22.86 18.50 -0.48
CA ILE A 459 21.74 17.89 0.26
C ILE A 459 20.48 18.77 0.15
N LEU A 460 20.61 20.09 0.33
CA LEU A 460 19.50 21.04 0.21
C LEU A 460 18.85 20.99 -1.17
N LYS A 461 19.66 20.92 -2.24
CA LYS A 461 19.17 20.82 -3.61
C LYS A 461 18.36 19.54 -3.87
N ASP A 462 18.72 18.44 -3.21
CA ASP A 462 18.00 17.18 -3.30
C ASP A 462 16.66 17.26 -2.53
N VAL A 463 16.61 17.94 -1.39
CA VAL A 463 15.37 18.14 -0.60
C VAL A 463 14.39 19.11 -1.27
N GLU A 464 14.88 20.18 -1.92
CA GLU A 464 14.04 21.19 -2.57
C GLU A 464 13.16 20.62 -3.69
N ARG A 465 13.54 19.49 -4.30
CA ARG A 465 12.75 18.80 -5.32
C ARG A 465 11.52 18.08 -4.77
N SER A 466 11.52 17.80 -3.47
CA SER A 466 10.49 17.00 -2.79
C SER A 466 10.10 17.65 -1.44
N PRO A 467 9.50 18.86 -1.45
CA PRO A 467 9.16 19.61 -0.25
C PRO A 467 8.15 18.85 0.62
N GLY A 468 8.55 18.50 1.85
CA GLY A 468 7.72 17.75 2.82
C GLY A 468 8.34 16.45 3.33
N ASN A 469 9.50 16.01 2.81
CA ASN A 469 10.15 14.76 3.18
C ASN A 469 11.25 14.91 4.25
N LEU A 470 10.98 15.62 5.36
CA LEU A 470 11.93 15.70 6.48
C LEU A 470 12.36 14.33 7.02
N PRO A 471 11.47 13.31 7.15
CA PRO A 471 11.90 11.98 7.59
C PRO A 471 12.93 11.33 6.65
N LEU A 472 12.86 11.59 5.34
CA LEU A 472 13.84 11.04 4.39
C LEU A 472 15.17 11.78 4.47
N LEU A 473 15.14 13.10 4.70
CA LEU A 473 16.35 13.87 4.98
C LEU A 473 17.05 13.34 6.24
N GLU A 474 16.33 13.24 7.34
CA GLU A 474 16.84 12.68 8.61
C GLU A 474 17.37 11.25 8.42
N PHE A 475 16.69 10.41 7.63
CA PHE A 475 17.14 9.05 7.34
C PHE A 475 18.43 9.03 6.51
N ALA A 476 18.54 9.86 5.49
CA ALA A 476 19.76 9.98 4.70
C ALA A 476 20.93 10.49 5.55
N LEU A 477 20.68 11.44 6.46
CA LEU A 477 21.68 11.95 7.39
C LEU A 477 22.09 10.90 8.45
N GLU A 478 21.14 10.12 8.99
CA GLU A 478 21.44 8.98 9.88
C GLU A 478 22.36 7.96 9.20
N ARG A 479 22.09 7.65 7.92
CA ARG A 479 22.93 6.74 7.12
C ARG A 479 24.29 7.32 6.81
N LEU A 480 24.32 8.59 6.41
CA LEU A 480 25.55 9.33 6.12
C LEU A 480 26.45 9.41 7.36
N TRP A 481 25.87 9.59 8.55
CA TRP A 481 26.59 9.55 9.81
C TRP A 481 27.33 8.23 10.03
N GLY A 482 26.68 7.11 9.68
CA GLY A 482 27.32 5.78 9.72
C GLY A 482 28.48 5.61 8.74
N LYS A 483 28.59 6.48 7.74
CA LYS A 483 29.64 6.49 6.70
C LYS A 483 30.70 7.58 6.91
N GLN A 484 30.68 8.24 8.07
CA GLN A 484 31.65 9.26 8.45
C GLN A 484 33.10 8.73 8.35
N SER A 485 33.99 9.57 7.85
CA SER A 485 35.43 9.32 7.83
C SER A 485 36.15 10.42 8.60
N ASN A 486 36.94 10.06 9.63
CA ASN A 486 37.76 10.99 10.43
C ASN A 486 37.02 12.23 10.98
N GLY A 487 35.78 12.08 11.47
CA GLY A 487 35.04 13.24 11.99
C GLY A 487 34.35 14.06 10.89
N GLN A 488 34.30 13.57 9.66
CA GLN A 488 33.74 14.29 8.51
C GLN A 488 32.70 13.48 7.74
N LEU A 489 31.57 14.12 7.40
CA LEU A 489 30.60 13.62 6.43
C LEU A 489 31.01 14.07 5.03
N THR A 490 31.12 13.13 4.09
CA THR A 490 31.73 13.38 2.77
C THR A 490 30.73 13.24 1.62
N HIS A 491 31.07 13.83 0.47
CA HIS A 491 30.33 13.64 -0.77
C HIS A 491 30.31 12.17 -1.22
N GLU A 492 31.44 11.47 -1.06
CA GLU A 492 31.54 10.05 -1.37
C GLU A 492 30.59 9.22 -0.50
N GLY A 493 30.57 9.46 0.82
CA GLY A 493 29.63 8.80 1.73
C GLY A 493 28.16 9.10 1.38
N TYR A 494 27.87 10.32 0.95
CA TYR A 494 26.51 10.70 0.52
C TYR A 494 26.07 10.03 -0.78
N GLU A 495 27.00 9.84 -1.72
CA GLU A 495 26.76 9.07 -2.95
C GLU A 495 26.54 7.59 -2.67
N GLU A 496 27.33 6.99 -1.78
CA GLU A 496 27.13 5.60 -1.35
C GLU A 496 25.77 5.37 -0.70
N VAL A 497 25.27 6.36 0.05
CA VAL A 497 23.93 6.31 0.66
C VAL A 497 22.83 6.48 -0.40
N GLY A 498 23.13 7.05 -1.58
CA GLY A 498 22.14 7.26 -2.64
C GLY A 498 21.37 8.59 -2.55
N GLY A 499 21.83 9.53 -1.71
CA GLY A 499 21.16 10.81 -1.50
C GLY A 499 19.81 10.70 -0.76
N VAL A 500 19.09 11.81 -0.63
CA VAL A 500 17.83 11.86 0.17
C VAL A 500 16.73 10.97 -0.38
N GLU A 501 16.55 10.93 -1.70
CA GLU A 501 15.44 10.18 -2.33
C GLU A 501 15.67 8.67 -2.28
N LYS A 502 16.90 8.20 -2.55
CA LYS A 502 17.18 6.77 -2.68
C LYS A 502 17.77 6.12 -1.44
N ALA A 503 18.14 6.88 -0.40
CA ALA A 503 18.67 6.31 0.85
C ALA A 503 17.80 5.19 1.40
N LEU A 504 16.49 5.41 1.46
CA LEU A 504 15.57 4.41 2.00
C LEU A 504 15.40 3.20 1.07
N ALA A 505 15.42 3.41 -0.24
CA ALA A 505 15.36 2.33 -1.23
C ALA A 505 16.63 1.47 -1.22
N SER A 506 17.82 2.09 -1.22
CA SER A 506 19.10 1.39 -1.14
C SER A 506 19.22 0.59 0.16
N TYR A 507 18.74 1.15 1.27
CA TYR A 507 18.69 0.41 2.52
C TYR A 507 17.71 -0.76 2.48
N ALA A 508 16.56 -0.61 1.82
CA ALA A 508 15.63 -1.72 1.63
C ALA A 508 16.25 -2.85 0.79
N ASP A 509 17.02 -2.51 -0.24
CA ASP A 509 17.81 -3.47 -1.02
C ASP A 509 18.83 -4.21 -0.13
N ASP A 510 19.61 -3.49 0.69
CA ASP A 510 20.58 -4.11 1.62
C ASP A 510 19.92 -5.07 2.62
N VAL A 511 18.76 -4.69 3.18
CA VAL A 511 18.00 -5.54 4.10
C VAL A 511 17.46 -6.77 3.36
N TYR A 512 16.93 -6.59 2.15
CA TYR A 512 16.39 -7.66 1.33
C TYR A 512 17.48 -8.66 0.89
N GLU A 513 18.66 -8.18 0.52
CA GLU A 513 19.79 -9.02 0.12
C GLU A 513 20.30 -9.92 1.26
N LYS A 514 20.17 -9.48 2.52
CA LYS A 514 20.54 -10.28 3.70
C LYS A 514 19.53 -11.39 4.02
N LEU A 515 18.35 -11.39 3.41
CA LEU A 515 17.33 -12.43 3.64
C LEU A 515 17.69 -13.76 2.97
N THR A 516 17.22 -14.86 3.56
CA THR A 516 17.30 -16.19 2.94
C THR A 516 16.42 -16.27 1.69
N ASP A 517 16.71 -17.19 0.76
CA ASP A 517 15.91 -17.33 -0.47
C ASP A 517 14.42 -17.61 -0.18
N ALA A 518 14.13 -18.40 0.85
CA ALA A 518 12.75 -18.66 1.29
C ALA A 518 12.06 -17.41 1.87
N ASP A 519 12.81 -16.56 2.59
CA ASP A 519 12.28 -15.30 3.12
C ASP A 519 12.06 -14.26 2.01
N ARG A 520 12.91 -14.23 0.98
CA ARG A 520 12.79 -13.29 -0.16
C ARG A 520 11.46 -13.44 -0.90
N GLU A 521 11.02 -14.67 -1.17
CA GLU A 521 9.71 -14.94 -1.79
C GLU A 521 8.53 -14.57 -0.88
N LYS A 522 8.71 -14.65 0.44
CA LYS A 522 7.68 -14.25 1.41
C LYS A 522 7.62 -12.73 1.55
N THR A 523 8.76 -12.05 1.50
CA THR A 523 8.87 -10.59 1.58
C THR A 523 8.11 -9.91 0.45
N GLU A 524 8.24 -10.40 -0.78
CA GLU A 524 7.45 -9.91 -1.92
C GLU A 524 5.95 -9.97 -1.62
N ARG A 525 5.46 -11.13 -1.15
CA ARG A 525 4.05 -11.33 -0.79
C ARG A 525 3.60 -10.41 0.33
N VAL A 526 4.41 -10.23 1.37
CA VAL A 526 4.12 -9.31 2.47
C VAL A 526 3.98 -7.89 1.94
N PHE A 527 4.96 -7.35 1.22
CA PHE A 527 4.92 -5.97 0.76
C PHE A 527 3.80 -5.67 -0.24
N ILE A 528 3.45 -6.62 -1.13
CA ILE A 528 2.28 -6.48 -2.01
C ILE A 528 1.00 -6.26 -1.20
N GLN A 529 0.85 -6.90 -0.04
CA GLN A 529 -0.30 -6.72 0.84
C GLN A 529 -0.33 -5.35 1.53
N LEU A 530 0.83 -4.69 1.69
CA LEU A 530 0.99 -3.38 2.35
C LEU A 530 0.82 -2.19 1.40
N VAL A 531 0.50 -2.42 0.13
CA VAL A 531 0.30 -1.37 -0.88
C VAL A 531 -1.13 -1.40 -1.40
N GLN A 532 -1.74 -0.21 -1.48
CA GLN A 532 -3.02 0.02 -2.13
C GLN A 532 -2.80 0.64 -3.51
N PRO A 533 -3.22 -0.03 -4.60
CA PRO A 533 -3.04 0.49 -5.95
C PRO A 533 -3.87 1.76 -6.20
N GLY A 534 -3.25 2.80 -6.72
CA GLY A 534 -3.95 4.02 -7.14
C GLY A 534 -4.72 3.82 -8.45
N MET A 535 -6.00 4.18 -8.46
CA MET A 535 -6.87 4.15 -9.66
C MET A 535 -6.64 5.40 -10.53
N GLY A 536 -5.43 5.52 -11.09
CA GLY A 536 -4.98 6.70 -11.85
C GLY A 536 -4.21 7.73 -11.01
N THR A 537 -3.98 7.44 -9.73
CA THR A 537 -3.10 8.17 -8.80
C THR A 537 -1.88 7.32 -8.44
N GLU A 538 -0.94 7.89 -7.68
CA GLU A 538 0.17 7.12 -7.09
C GLU A 538 -0.34 6.00 -6.16
N ASP A 539 0.47 4.96 -6.02
CA ASP A 539 0.22 3.87 -5.06
C ASP A 539 0.47 4.37 -3.64
N THR A 540 -0.44 4.05 -2.73
CA THR A 540 -0.39 4.49 -1.33
C THR A 540 -0.15 3.30 -0.40
N ARG A 541 0.31 3.59 0.82
CA ARG A 541 0.48 2.52 1.82
C ARG A 541 -0.89 2.02 2.32
N LYS A 542 -0.95 0.74 2.67
CA LYS A 542 -2.09 0.07 3.30
C LYS A 542 -1.65 -0.56 4.63
N VAL A 543 -2.49 -0.44 5.65
CA VAL A 543 -2.38 -1.23 6.88
C VAL A 543 -2.97 -2.61 6.63
N ALA A 544 -2.21 -3.67 6.90
CA ALA A 544 -2.65 -5.04 6.73
C ALA A 544 -2.65 -5.81 8.06
N THR A 545 -3.61 -6.71 8.24
CA THR A 545 -3.68 -7.56 9.44
C THR A 545 -2.75 -8.76 9.34
N ARG A 546 -2.49 -9.42 10.48
CA ARG A 546 -1.71 -10.66 10.55
C ARG A 546 -2.31 -11.77 9.68
N ALA A 547 -3.63 -11.88 9.61
CA ALA A 547 -4.30 -12.81 8.72
C ALA A 547 -4.05 -12.48 7.24
N GLU A 548 -4.05 -11.21 6.85
CA GLU A 548 -3.85 -10.76 5.46
C GLU A 548 -2.42 -10.98 4.96
N VAL A 549 -1.41 -10.71 5.79
CA VAL A 549 0.00 -10.97 5.42
C VAL A 549 0.40 -12.44 5.55
N GLY A 550 -0.44 -13.25 6.19
CA GLY A 550 -0.22 -14.66 6.48
C GLY A 550 0.47 -14.88 7.82
N VAL A 551 -0.16 -15.69 8.69
CA VAL A 551 0.30 -15.97 10.06
C VAL A 551 1.74 -16.51 10.09
N ASP A 552 2.10 -17.35 9.12
CA ASP A 552 3.43 -17.97 8.99
C ASP A 552 4.53 -16.97 8.56
N ASN A 553 4.16 -15.77 8.13
CA ASN A 553 5.09 -14.71 7.75
C ASN A 553 5.37 -13.73 8.90
N TRP A 554 4.74 -13.90 10.07
CA TRP A 554 4.82 -12.90 11.13
C TRP A 554 6.22 -12.75 11.75
N ASP A 555 7.00 -13.84 11.85
CA ASP A 555 8.40 -13.76 12.29
C ASP A 555 9.28 -13.04 11.26
N LEU A 556 8.94 -13.11 9.97
CA LEU A 556 9.58 -12.29 8.94
C LEU A 556 9.15 -10.82 9.07
N VAL A 557 7.86 -10.53 9.32
CA VAL A 557 7.36 -9.17 9.57
C VAL A 557 8.10 -8.52 10.74
N ARG A 558 8.32 -9.24 11.85
CA ARG A 558 9.12 -8.75 12.97
C ARG A 558 10.55 -8.41 12.56
N ARG A 559 11.23 -9.30 11.83
CA ARG A 559 12.58 -9.01 11.30
C ARG A 559 12.61 -7.83 10.33
N LEU A 560 11.56 -7.64 9.51
CA LEU A 560 11.43 -6.48 8.62
C LEU A 560 11.13 -5.19 9.40
N ALA A 561 10.44 -5.29 10.55
CA ALA A 561 10.20 -4.17 11.46
C ALA A 561 11.47 -3.78 12.21
N ASP A 562 12.25 -4.77 12.69
CA ASP A 562 13.59 -4.56 13.25
C ASP A 562 14.52 -3.92 12.21
N GLY A 563 14.42 -4.40 10.97
CA GLY A 563 15.04 -3.81 9.79
C GLY A 563 14.43 -2.47 9.35
N ARG A 564 13.45 -1.91 10.05
CA ARG A 564 12.81 -0.60 9.78
C ARG A 564 12.26 -0.42 8.37
N LEU A 565 11.72 -1.47 7.74
CA LEU A 565 11.01 -1.35 6.47
C LEU A 565 9.48 -1.31 6.65
N VAL A 566 9.01 -1.83 7.78
CA VAL A 566 7.59 -1.87 8.15
C VAL A 566 7.42 -1.44 9.60
N VAL A 567 6.20 -1.06 9.97
CA VAL A 567 5.80 -0.77 11.35
C VAL A 567 4.68 -1.73 11.73
N THR A 568 4.77 -2.33 12.90
CA THR A 568 3.70 -3.19 13.44
C THR A 568 2.83 -2.44 14.43
N GLY A 569 1.53 -2.69 14.39
CA GLY A 569 0.54 -2.11 15.30
C GLY A 569 -0.48 -3.16 15.75
N ARG A 570 -1.63 -2.67 16.24
CA ARG A 570 -2.82 -3.49 16.45
C ARG A 570 -4.05 -2.75 15.94
N ASP A 571 -5.03 -3.47 15.42
CA ASP A 571 -6.32 -2.91 14.99
C ASP A 571 -7.36 -2.88 16.11
N GLU A 572 -8.58 -2.50 15.73
CA GLU A 572 -9.80 -2.39 16.53
C GLU A 572 -10.19 -3.67 17.29
N THR A 573 -9.77 -4.84 16.79
CA THR A 573 -10.06 -6.15 17.39
C THR A 573 -8.94 -6.64 18.31
N GLY A 574 -7.84 -5.88 18.37
CA GLY A 574 -6.60 -6.28 19.04
C GLY A 574 -5.73 -7.22 18.22
N GLU A 575 -6.06 -7.46 16.93
CA GLU A 575 -5.25 -8.24 16.01
C GLU A 575 -3.98 -7.45 15.65
N GLU A 576 -2.85 -8.15 15.53
CA GLU A 576 -1.59 -7.52 15.14
C GLU A 576 -1.67 -7.04 13.67
N THR A 577 -1.24 -5.81 13.41
CA THR A 577 -1.22 -5.20 12.07
C THR A 577 0.18 -4.78 11.65
N VAL A 578 0.37 -4.54 10.36
CA VAL A 578 1.63 -4.10 9.77
C VAL A 578 1.37 -3.12 8.62
N GLU A 579 2.21 -2.10 8.49
CA GLU A 579 2.21 -1.16 7.36
C GLU A 579 3.64 -0.81 6.90
N VAL A 580 3.78 -0.29 5.68
CA VAL A 580 5.07 0.24 5.21
C VAL A 580 5.46 1.48 6.02
N ILE A 581 6.72 1.54 6.48
CA ILE A 581 7.19 2.63 7.35
C ILE A 581 7.06 4.02 6.70
N HIS A 582 7.24 4.11 5.38
CA HIS A 582 7.14 5.36 4.62
C HIS A 582 6.76 5.09 3.16
N GLU A 583 5.89 5.93 2.57
CA GLU A 583 5.47 5.83 1.16
C GLU A 583 6.62 5.98 0.14
N ALA A 584 7.78 6.47 0.60
CA ALA A 584 8.97 6.59 -0.24
C ALA A 584 9.50 5.22 -0.65
N LEU A 585 9.28 4.18 0.17
CA LEU A 585 9.58 2.80 -0.24
C LEU A 585 8.73 2.40 -1.45
N ILE A 586 7.45 2.77 -1.47
CA ILE A 586 6.55 2.45 -2.59
C ILE A 586 7.00 3.18 -3.87
N ARG A 587 7.41 4.44 -3.72
CA ARG A 587 7.82 5.29 -4.87
C ARG A 587 9.20 4.98 -5.40
N GLU A 588 10.19 4.74 -4.54
CA GLU A 588 11.61 4.69 -4.94
C GLU A 588 12.20 3.28 -4.95
N TRP A 589 11.64 2.33 -4.19
CA TRP A 589 12.18 0.98 -4.16
C TRP A 589 11.84 0.22 -5.45
N GLY A 590 12.88 0.02 -6.27
CA GLY A 590 12.74 -0.59 -7.60
C GLY A 590 12.10 -1.97 -7.57
N MET A 591 12.45 -2.81 -6.58
CA MET A 591 11.90 -4.15 -6.43
C MET A 591 10.40 -4.11 -6.13
N LEU A 592 9.97 -3.29 -5.15
CA LEU A 592 8.56 -3.14 -4.78
C LEU A 592 7.70 -2.63 -5.94
N ARG A 593 8.20 -1.65 -6.71
CA ARG A 593 7.51 -1.22 -7.93
C ARG A 593 7.37 -2.33 -8.96
N GLY A 594 8.41 -3.16 -9.12
CA GLY A 594 8.37 -4.34 -9.98
C GLY A 594 7.29 -5.34 -9.56
N TRP A 595 7.25 -5.67 -8.26
CA TRP A 595 6.25 -6.57 -7.67
C TRP A 595 4.83 -6.04 -7.86
N MET A 596 4.62 -4.74 -7.63
CA MET A 596 3.34 -4.08 -7.80
C MET A 596 2.91 -4.01 -9.26
N ALA A 597 3.83 -3.78 -10.21
CA ALA A 597 3.50 -3.77 -11.64
C ALA A 597 2.90 -5.11 -12.12
N VAL A 598 3.40 -6.23 -11.57
CA VAL A 598 2.89 -7.58 -11.89
C VAL A 598 1.61 -7.92 -11.11
N SER A 599 1.50 -7.46 -9.86
CA SER A 599 0.42 -7.85 -8.96
C SER A 599 -0.76 -6.87 -8.89
N ARG A 600 -0.71 -5.77 -9.66
CA ARG A 600 -1.73 -4.69 -9.63
C ARG A 600 -3.14 -5.18 -9.95
N GLU A 601 -3.30 -6.01 -10.98
CA GLU A 601 -4.63 -6.55 -11.35
C GLU A 601 -5.23 -7.40 -10.22
N PHE A 602 -4.41 -8.29 -9.64
CA PHE A 602 -4.81 -9.11 -8.50
C PHE A 602 -5.21 -8.24 -7.31
N ARG A 603 -4.43 -7.20 -6.97
CA ARG A 603 -4.72 -6.31 -5.84
C ARG A 603 -6.00 -5.52 -6.01
N VAL A 604 -6.23 -4.94 -7.19
CA VAL A 604 -7.48 -4.21 -7.47
C VAL A 604 -8.69 -5.15 -7.40
N TRP A 605 -8.55 -6.39 -7.86
CA TRP A 605 -9.59 -7.40 -7.75
C TRP A 605 -9.83 -7.85 -6.30
N GLN A 606 -8.78 -8.09 -5.52
CA GLN A 606 -8.87 -8.54 -4.13
C GLN A 606 -9.59 -7.51 -3.25
N GLU A 607 -9.32 -6.21 -3.43
CA GLU A 607 -10.02 -5.15 -2.70
C GLU A 607 -11.53 -5.12 -3.05
N LYS A 608 -11.90 -5.39 -4.30
CA LYS A 608 -13.32 -5.54 -4.68
C LYS A 608 -13.94 -6.80 -4.06
N LEU A 609 -13.20 -7.89 -3.97
CA LEU A 609 -13.66 -9.13 -3.33
C LEU A 609 -13.97 -8.89 -1.84
N LYS A 610 -13.10 -8.18 -1.12
CA LYS A 610 -13.29 -7.85 0.30
C LYS A 610 -14.56 -7.02 0.53
N GLY A 611 -14.83 -6.04 -0.32
CA GLY A 611 -16.08 -5.27 -0.26
C GLY A 611 -17.32 -6.16 -0.41
N ARG A 612 -17.26 -7.22 -1.23
CA ARG A 612 -18.36 -8.18 -1.40
C ARG A 612 -18.46 -9.17 -0.25
N LEU A 613 -17.33 -9.60 0.29
CA LEU A 613 -17.29 -10.43 1.50
C LEU A 613 -17.99 -9.71 2.65
N ALA A 614 -17.65 -8.45 2.90
CA ALA A 614 -18.29 -7.63 3.93
C ALA A 614 -19.81 -7.48 3.68
N GLU A 615 -20.24 -7.26 2.43
CA GLU A 615 -21.66 -7.20 2.06
C GLU A 615 -22.40 -8.52 2.35
N TRP A 616 -21.76 -9.66 2.10
CA TRP A 616 -22.31 -10.98 2.39
C TRP A 616 -22.44 -11.24 3.89
N GLU A 617 -21.46 -10.80 4.68
CA GLU A 617 -21.50 -10.92 6.14
C GLU A 617 -22.58 -10.03 6.77
N ASP A 618 -22.68 -8.77 6.32
CA ASP A 618 -23.71 -7.82 6.78
C ASP A 618 -25.13 -8.33 6.46
N LYS A 619 -25.30 -9.01 5.33
CA LYS A 619 -26.56 -9.67 4.96
C LYS A 619 -26.82 -11.00 5.67
N GLY A 620 -26.08 -11.30 6.73
CA GLY A 620 -26.26 -12.52 7.53
C GLY A 620 -25.86 -13.79 6.79
N LYS A 621 -24.89 -13.70 5.88
CA LYS A 621 -24.36 -14.81 5.06
C LYS A 621 -25.38 -15.43 4.11
N ASP A 622 -26.24 -14.61 3.52
CA ASP A 622 -27.26 -15.02 2.55
C ASP A 622 -26.67 -15.55 1.23
N ASP A 623 -27.20 -16.66 0.72
CA ASP A 623 -26.78 -17.27 -0.56
C ASP A 623 -27.02 -16.32 -1.77
N GLY A 624 -27.92 -15.35 -1.64
CA GLY A 624 -28.17 -14.31 -2.63
C GLY A 624 -26.99 -13.35 -2.83
N ALA A 625 -26.17 -13.13 -1.79
CA ALA A 625 -25.01 -12.24 -1.83
C ALA A 625 -23.69 -12.92 -2.21
N LEU A 626 -23.68 -14.25 -2.40
CA LEU A 626 -22.53 -14.99 -2.94
C LEU A 626 -22.25 -14.62 -4.41
N LEU A 627 -20.99 -14.81 -4.83
CA LEU A 627 -20.52 -14.42 -6.16
C LEU A 627 -21.21 -15.24 -7.27
N ARG A 628 -21.59 -14.58 -8.37
CA ARG A 628 -22.19 -15.21 -9.58
C ARG A 628 -21.61 -14.63 -10.86
N GLY A 629 -21.77 -15.35 -11.97
CA GLY A 629 -21.38 -14.88 -13.30
C GLY A 629 -19.89 -14.56 -13.39
N LEU A 630 -19.56 -13.39 -13.97
CA LEU A 630 -18.17 -12.97 -14.24
C LEU A 630 -17.32 -12.86 -12.95
N LEU A 631 -17.89 -12.35 -11.85
CA LEU A 631 -17.16 -12.18 -10.59
C LEU A 631 -16.71 -13.53 -9.99
N LEU A 632 -17.52 -14.58 -10.16
CA LEU A 632 -17.17 -15.94 -9.72
C LEU A 632 -16.08 -16.56 -10.60
N VAL A 633 -16.09 -16.28 -11.91
CA VAL A 633 -15.05 -16.77 -12.84
C VAL A 633 -13.70 -16.12 -12.53
N GLU A 634 -13.68 -14.81 -12.29
CA GLU A 634 -12.46 -14.10 -11.86
C GLU A 634 -11.96 -14.63 -10.51
N ALA A 635 -12.88 -14.91 -9.58
CA ALA A 635 -12.52 -15.48 -8.28
C ALA A 635 -11.97 -16.90 -8.37
N GLU A 636 -12.52 -17.75 -9.25
CA GLU A 636 -12.02 -19.10 -9.51
C GLU A 636 -10.61 -19.07 -10.12
N LYS A 637 -10.34 -18.15 -11.05
CA LYS A 637 -9.01 -17.94 -11.63
C LYS A 637 -7.98 -17.60 -10.56
N TRP A 638 -8.21 -16.54 -9.77
CA TRP A 638 -7.25 -16.12 -8.76
C TRP A 638 -7.11 -17.11 -7.60
N HIS A 639 -8.17 -17.86 -7.28
CA HIS A 639 -8.11 -18.95 -6.31
C HIS A 639 -7.17 -20.08 -6.77
N GLN A 640 -7.07 -20.34 -8.08
CA GLN A 640 -6.13 -21.33 -8.63
C GLN A 640 -4.70 -20.78 -8.75
N GLU A 641 -4.54 -19.55 -9.24
CA GLU A 641 -3.23 -18.97 -9.54
C GLU A 641 -2.49 -18.46 -8.29
N ARG A 642 -3.21 -17.94 -7.28
CA ARG A 642 -2.63 -17.24 -6.11
C ARG A 642 -3.26 -17.66 -4.78
N LEU A 643 -3.54 -18.95 -4.62
CA LEU A 643 -4.21 -19.49 -3.43
C LEU A 643 -3.58 -19.03 -2.10
N SER A 644 -2.24 -19.01 -2.02
CA SER A 644 -1.51 -18.66 -0.79
C SER A 644 -1.64 -17.19 -0.36
N GLU A 645 -2.01 -16.29 -1.27
CA GLU A 645 -2.16 -14.85 -1.01
C GLU A 645 -3.60 -14.45 -0.63
N LEU A 646 -4.54 -15.41 -0.67
CA LEU A 646 -5.92 -15.22 -0.22
C LEU A 646 -6.05 -15.57 1.26
N SER A 647 -6.80 -14.77 2.02
CA SER A 647 -7.14 -15.06 3.41
C SER A 647 -8.04 -16.30 3.52
N GLN A 648 -8.13 -16.88 4.72
CA GLN A 648 -8.99 -18.05 4.94
C GLN A 648 -10.47 -17.72 4.65
N GLU A 649 -10.92 -16.53 5.02
CA GLU A 649 -12.30 -16.06 4.81
C GLU A 649 -12.61 -15.86 3.33
N GLU A 650 -11.69 -15.24 2.59
CA GLU A 650 -11.80 -15.09 1.12
C GLU A 650 -11.92 -16.46 0.44
N ARG A 651 -11.07 -17.43 0.83
CA ARG A 651 -11.12 -18.80 0.28
C ARG A 651 -12.45 -19.47 0.58
N VAL A 652 -12.96 -19.35 1.80
CA VAL A 652 -14.26 -19.93 2.19
C VAL A 652 -15.39 -19.29 1.40
N PHE A 653 -15.39 -17.96 1.24
CA PHE A 653 -16.41 -17.24 0.48
C PHE A 653 -16.43 -17.65 -1.00
N ILE A 654 -15.26 -17.80 -1.62
CA ILE A 654 -15.13 -18.30 -3.00
C ILE A 654 -15.64 -19.75 -3.09
N GLN A 655 -15.22 -20.62 -2.16
CA GLN A 655 -15.66 -22.02 -2.15
C GLN A 655 -17.17 -22.19 -1.96
N LEU A 656 -17.78 -21.37 -1.10
CA LEU A 656 -19.24 -21.36 -0.93
C LEU A 656 -19.94 -20.87 -2.19
N SER A 657 -19.40 -19.86 -2.87
CA SER A 657 -19.92 -19.37 -4.15
C SER A 657 -19.83 -20.45 -5.25
N LEU A 658 -18.73 -21.19 -5.32
CA LEU A 658 -18.57 -22.33 -6.23
C LEU A 658 -19.55 -23.46 -5.90
N ALA A 659 -19.70 -23.79 -4.62
CA ALA A 659 -20.65 -24.81 -4.17
C ALA A 659 -22.10 -24.44 -4.48
N LEU A 660 -22.46 -23.15 -4.37
CA LEU A 660 -23.78 -22.65 -4.75
C LEU A 660 -24.03 -22.83 -6.25
N ARG A 661 -23.06 -22.46 -7.11
CA ARG A 661 -23.13 -22.70 -8.56
C ARG A 661 -23.42 -24.16 -8.88
N ASP A 662 -22.71 -25.08 -8.24
CA ASP A 662 -22.88 -26.52 -8.44
C ASP A 662 -24.26 -27.03 -7.99
N ARG A 663 -24.79 -26.50 -6.88
CA ARG A 663 -26.14 -26.82 -6.38
C ARG A 663 -27.21 -26.30 -7.34
N GLU A 664 -27.11 -25.05 -7.78
CA GLU A 664 -28.05 -24.44 -8.73
C GLU A 664 -28.06 -25.20 -10.06
N GLN A 665 -26.88 -25.61 -10.56
CA GLN A 665 -26.77 -26.43 -11.77
C GLN A 665 -27.43 -27.81 -11.59
N LYS A 666 -27.18 -28.50 -10.46
CA LYS A 666 -27.82 -29.79 -10.15
C LYS A 666 -29.33 -29.66 -9.99
N GLN A 667 -29.82 -28.59 -9.37
CA GLN A 667 -31.27 -28.33 -9.25
C GLN A 667 -31.90 -28.06 -10.62
N ARG A 668 -31.26 -27.26 -11.48
CA ARG A 668 -31.73 -27.04 -12.86
C ARG A 668 -31.78 -28.34 -13.65
N GLN A 669 -30.79 -29.23 -13.49
CA GLN A 669 -30.81 -30.55 -14.12
C GLN A 669 -31.93 -31.44 -13.58
N ARG A 670 -32.15 -31.50 -12.26
CA ARG A 670 -33.26 -32.27 -11.66
C ARG A 670 -34.63 -31.74 -12.05
N GLY A 671 -34.80 -30.41 -12.06
CA GLY A 671 -36.03 -29.76 -12.52
C GLY A 671 -36.35 -30.10 -13.97
N ARG A 672 -35.35 -30.09 -14.85
CA ARG A 672 -35.50 -30.55 -16.24
C ARG A 672 -35.93 -32.02 -16.32
N GLN A 673 -35.31 -32.91 -15.54
CA GLN A 673 -35.66 -34.33 -15.51
C GLN A 673 -37.08 -34.59 -14.98
N LEU A 674 -37.50 -33.90 -13.92
CA LEU A 674 -38.84 -34.03 -13.35
C LEU A 674 -39.93 -33.47 -14.28
N THR A 675 -39.68 -32.35 -14.96
CA THR A 675 -40.61 -31.80 -15.95
C THR A 675 -40.78 -32.74 -17.14
N VAL A 676 -39.70 -33.33 -17.65
CA VAL A 676 -39.75 -34.34 -18.73
C VAL A 676 -40.53 -35.58 -18.28
N LEU A 677 -40.28 -36.09 -17.07
CA LEU A 677 -40.97 -37.25 -16.52
C LEU A 677 -42.48 -36.97 -16.30
N GLY A 678 -42.83 -35.78 -15.79
CA GLY A 678 -44.22 -35.36 -15.60
C GLY A 678 -45.00 -35.23 -16.91
N LEU A 679 -44.37 -34.71 -17.97
CA LEU A 679 -44.97 -34.64 -19.30
C LEU A 679 -45.22 -36.03 -19.89
N THR A 680 -44.31 -37.00 -19.68
CA THR A 680 -44.50 -38.37 -20.15
C THR A 680 -45.62 -39.12 -19.43
N VAL A 681 -45.77 -38.95 -18.12
CA VAL A 681 -46.85 -39.58 -17.34
C VAL A 681 -48.21 -38.95 -17.67
N GLY A 682 -48.25 -37.63 -17.86
CA GLY A 682 -49.46 -36.92 -18.28
C GLY A 682 -49.98 -37.38 -19.64
N LEU A 683 -49.08 -37.65 -20.60
CA LEU A 683 -49.46 -38.11 -21.94
C LEU A 683 -50.13 -39.49 -21.94
N VAL A 684 -49.67 -40.41 -21.07
CA VAL A 684 -50.21 -41.77 -20.95
C VAL A 684 -51.60 -41.77 -20.31
N LEU A 685 -51.84 -40.92 -19.30
CA LEU A 685 -53.14 -40.81 -18.63
C LEU A 685 -54.21 -40.16 -19.51
N VAL A 686 -53.84 -39.16 -20.33
CA VAL A 686 -54.76 -38.48 -21.27
C VAL A 686 -55.18 -39.42 -22.42
N SER A 687 -54.29 -40.30 -22.85
CA SER A 687 -54.55 -41.28 -23.92
C SER A 687 -55.56 -42.36 -23.50
N GLY A 688 -55.56 -42.77 -22.22
CA GLY A 688 -56.49 -43.77 -21.70
C GLY A 688 -57.93 -43.26 -21.52
N ALA A 689 -58.11 -41.99 -21.15
CA ALA A 689 -59.43 -41.40 -20.90
C ALA A 689 -60.15 -40.97 -22.20
N GLY A 690 -59.41 -40.57 -23.24
CA GLY A 690 -59.98 -40.11 -24.51
C GLY A 690 -60.66 -41.21 -25.34
N ILE A 691 -60.19 -42.46 -25.24
CA ILE A 691 -60.76 -43.60 -25.99
C ILE A 691 -62.15 -43.99 -25.42
N TRP A 692 -62.38 -43.78 -24.12
CA TRP A 692 -63.60 -44.19 -23.43
C TRP A 692 -64.75 -43.17 -23.58
N SER A 693 -64.44 -41.88 -23.73
CA SER A 693 -65.41 -40.78 -23.86
C SER A 693 -65.95 -40.59 -25.29
N GLU A 694 -65.22 -41.00 -26.32
CA GLU A 694 -65.56 -40.71 -27.73
C GLU A 694 -66.56 -41.73 -28.32
N LEU A 695 -66.73 -42.89 -27.69
CA LEU A 695 -67.70 -43.90 -28.12
C LEU A 695 -69.16 -43.52 -27.81
N GLN A 696 -69.38 -42.64 -26.82
CA GLN A 696 -70.73 -42.32 -26.32
C GLN A 696 -71.32 -41.04 -26.92
N ARG A 697 -70.50 -40.12 -27.45
CA ARG A 697 -70.91 -38.75 -27.82
C ARG A 697 -71.28 -38.57 -29.31
N ARG A 698 -70.89 -39.51 -30.18
CA ARG A 698 -71.09 -39.41 -31.65
C ARG A 698 -72.53 -39.57 -32.13
N GLN A 699 -73.46 -40.03 -31.30
CA GLN A 699 -74.81 -40.38 -31.78
C GLN A 699 -75.88 -39.29 -31.63
N ALA A 700 -75.63 -38.16 -30.94
CA ALA A 700 -76.74 -37.32 -30.48
C ALA A 700 -76.79 -35.84 -30.94
N VAL A 701 -75.75 -35.27 -31.57
CA VAL A 701 -75.65 -33.78 -31.69
C VAL A 701 -75.46 -33.27 -33.14
N GLU A 702 -75.41 -34.11 -34.16
CA GLU A 702 -75.12 -33.68 -35.55
C GLU A 702 -76.27 -33.03 -36.34
N SER A 703 -77.53 -33.04 -35.89
CA SER A 703 -78.65 -32.78 -36.80
C SER A 703 -79.12 -31.33 -36.96
N GLU A 704 -78.91 -30.39 -36.03
CA GLU A 704 -79.73 -29.16 -36.03
C GLU A 704 -79.01 -27.82 -36.24
N GLN A 705 -77.69 -27.71 -36.00
CA GLN A 705 -76.99 -26.41 -36.05
C GLN A 705 -76.24 -26.09 -37.36
N ARG A 706 -76.20 -27.01 -38.36
CA ARG A 706 -75.40 -26.85 -39.58
C ARG A 706 -76.06 -26.06 -40.73
N ALA A 707 -77.37 -25.83 -40.71
CA ALA A 707 -78.06 -25.30 -41.89
C ALA A 707 -77.90 -23.77 -42.10
N ILE A 708 -78.02 -22.96 -41.05
CA ILE A 708 -78.15 -21.48 -41.17
C ILE A 708 -76.79 -20.77 -41.35
N ILE A 709 -75.67 -21.41 -41.00
CA ILE A 709 -74.31 -20.84 -41.11
C ILE A 709 -73.70 -21.07 -42.51
N SER A 710 -74.31 -21.91 -43.35
CA SER A 710 -73.76 -22.32 -44.65
C SER A 710 -73.95 -21.28 -45.78
N GLU A 711 -75.02 -20.50 -45.74
CA GLU A 711 -75.39 -19.55 -46.80
C GLU A 711 -74.49 -18.30 -46.84
N LYS A 712 -74.14 -17.74 -45.67
CA LYS A 712 -73.33 -16.51 -45.55
C LYS A 712 -71.84 -16.72 -45.82
N ASN A 713 -71.38 -17.97 -45.83
CA ASN A 713 -69.97 -18.35 -46.05
C ASN A 713 -69.65 -18.62 -47.54
N ALA A 714 -70.66 -18.72 -48.41
CA ALA A 714 -70.47 -19.00 -49.83
C ALA A 714 -70.04 -17.76 -50.64
N ASP A 715 -70.64 -16.59 -50.38
CA ASP A 715 -70.32 -15.34 -51.09
C ASP A 715 -68.89 -14.84 -50.79
N MET A 716 -68.45 -14.96 -49.53
CA MET A 716 -67.10 -14.55 -49.09
C MET A 716 -65.98 -15.41 -49.70
N ARG A 717 -66.28 -16.65 -50.10
CA ARG A 717 -65.29 -17.56 -50.73
C ARG A 717 -65.03 -17.25 -52.20
N ALA A 718 -65.97 -16.60 -52.89
CA ALA A 718 -65.82 -16.24 -54.30
C ALA A 718 -64.86 -15.05 -54.52
N GLU A 719 -64.80 -14.12 -53.57
CA GLU A 719 -63.93 -12.93 -53.62
C GLU A 719 -62.47 -13.23 -53.23
N ILE A 720 -62.23 -14.24 -52.39
CA ILE A 720 -60.88 -14.68 -51.99
C ILE A 720 -60.23 -15.52 -53.10
N ALA A 721 -61.00 -16.34 -53.83
CA ALA A 721 -60.49 -17.16 -54.93
C ALA A 721 -60.03 -16.33 -56.16
N THR A 722 -60.62 -15.15 -56.39
CA THR A 722 -60.22 -14.27 -57.50
C THR A 722 -58.91 -13.52 -57.22
N LEU A 723 -58.64 -13.19 -55.96
CA LEU A 723 -57.40 -12.52 -55.53
C LEU A 723 -56.21 -13.48 -55.43
N GLU A 724 -56.42 -14.73 -55.01
CA GLU A 724 -55.38 -15.77 -54.97
C GLU A 724 -54.83 -16.13 -56.36
N SER A 725 -55.63 -15.97 -57.42
CA SER A 725 -55.20 -16.25 -58.80
C SER A 725 -54.24 -15.22 -59.41
N ARG A 726 -54.08 -14.05 -58.77
CA ARG A 726 -53.27 -12.92 -59.27
C ARG A 726 -52.00 -12.65 -58.45
N PHE A 727 -51.66 -13.57 -57.55
CA PHE A 727 -50.59 -13.39 -56.56
C PHE A 727 -49.19 -13.23 -57.17
N ASP A 728 -48.96 -13.75 -58.39
CA ASP A 728 -47.63 -13.83 -59.00
C ASP A 728 -47.24 -12.66 -59.94
N GLU A 729 -48.07 -11.64 -60.15
CA GLU A 729 -47.80 -10.66 -61.22
C GLU A 729 -47.19 -9.30 -60.81
N SER A 730 -47.22 -8.86 -59.54
CA SER A 730 -46.65 -7.56 -59.14
C SER A 730 -46.52 -7.35 -57.62
N LEU A 731 -45.60 -6.47 -57.20
CA LEU A 731 -45.46 -6.00 -55.82
C LEU A 731 -46.68 -5.16 -55.35
N GLU A 732 -47.40 -4.50 -56.26
CA GLU A 732 -48.65 -3.78 -55.94
C GLU A 732 -49.77 -4.74 -55.50
N THR A 733 -49.86 -5.92 -56.12
CA THR A 733 -50.81 -6.98 -55.75
C THR A 733 -50.53 -7.55 -54.35
N GLN A 734 -49.29 -7.50 -53.88
CA GLN A 734 -48.93 -7.93 -52.51
C GLN A 734 -49.35 -6.89 -51.45
N LEU A 735 -49.28 -5.59 -51.78
CA LEU A 735 -49.72 -4.50 -50.89
C LEU A 735 -51.25 -4.42 -50.74
N ASP A 736 -52.02 -4.73 -51.79
CA ASP A 736 -53.48 -4.75 -51.72
C ASP A 736 -54.01 -5.94 -50.89
N ILE A 737 -53.33 -7.08 -50.90
CA ILE A 737 -53.64 -8.23 -50.02
C ILE A 737 -53.41 -7.86 -48.53
N ILE A 738 -52.39 -7.05 -48.24
CA ILE A 738 -52.13 -6.55 -46.87
C ILE A 738 -53.19 -5.53 -46.42
N ARG A 739 -53.66 -4.63 -47.32
CA ARG A 739 -54.76 -3.70 -47.02
C ARG A 739 -56.08 -4.44 -46.77
N LEU A 740 -56.38 -5.48 -47.55
CA LEU A 740 -57.57 -6.33 -47.38
C LEU A 740 -57.53 -7.09 -46.05
N GLY A 741 -56.36 -7.62 -45.67
CA GLY A 741 -56.14 -8.27 -44.37
C GLY A 741 -56.37 -7.33 -43.18
N LYS A 742 -56.12 -6.02 -43.34
CA LYS A 742 -56.38 -4.99 -42.32
C LYS A 742 -57.88 -4.66 -42.19
N GLN A 743 -58.66 -4.70 -43.28
CA GLN A 743 -60.12 -4.53 -43.25
C GLN A 743 -60.84 -5.76 -42.67
N LEU A 744 -60.39 -6.97 -42.98
CA LEU A 744 -60.89 -8.24 -42.42
C LEU A 744 -60.73 -8.31 -40.90
N LYS A 745 -59.60 -7.82 -40.37
CA LYS A 745 -59.35 -7.74 -38.91
C LYS A 745 -60.30 -6.76 -38.21
N LYS A 746 -60.78 -5.73 -38.92
CA LYS A 746 -61.76 -4.75 -38.42
C LYS A 746 -63.17 -5.36 -38.34
N LEU A 747 -63.53 -6.26 -39.26
CA LEU A 747 -64.80 -7.00 -39.26
C LEU A 747 -64.83 -8.18 -38.26
N GLN A 748 -63.69 -8.81 -37.98
CA GLN A 748 -63.56 -9.89 -36.97
C GLN A 748 -63.77 -9.39 -35.53
N ASN A 749 -63.45 -8.13 -35.24
CA ASN A 749 -63.61 -7.56 -33.90
C ASN A 749 -65.09 -7.34 -33.49
N ASP A 750 -66.03 -7.28 -34.44
CA ASP A 750 -67.48 -7.10 -34.17
C ASP A 750 -68.25 -8.43 -33.93
N ARG A 751 -67.55 -9.56 -33.72
CA ARG A 751 -68.08 -10.84 -33.21
C ARG A 751 -69.29 -11.48 -33.94
N GLN A 752 -69.69 -11.06 -35.15
CA GLN A 752 -70.81 -11.68 -35.88
C GLN A 752 -70.44 -12.60 -37.05
N ILE A 753 -69.15 -12.88 -37.31
CA ILE A 753 -68.71 -13.83 -38.35
C ILE A 753 -67.50 -14.63 -37.85
N LYS A 754 -67.55 -15.96 -37.98
CA LYS A 754 -66.35 -16.81 -38.01
C LYS A 754 -66.26 -17.43 -39.40
N PRO A 755 -65.39 -16.93 -40.30
CA PRO A 755 -65.13 -17.63 -41.55
C PRO A 755 -63.89 -18.52 -41.37
N ASP A 756 -64.08 -19.82 -41.57
CA ASP A 756 -63.03 -20.74 -42.04
C ASP A 756 -62.71 -20.37 -43.50
N ILE A 757 -61.98 -19.28 -43.68
CA ILE A 757 -61.21 -19.05 -44.91
C ILE A 757 -59.75 -18.86 -44.46
N PRO A 758 -58.84 -19.75 -44.88
CA PRO A 758 -57.45 -19.71 -44.45
C PRO A 758 -56.78 -18.50 -45.09
N PHE A 759 -56.64 -17.41 -44.34
CA PHE A 759 -55.77 -16.33 -44.74
C PHE A 759 -54.33 -16.84 -44.61
N ARG A 760 -53.66 -17.09 -45.74
CA ARG A 760 -52.25 -17.50 -45.80
C ARG A 760 -51.26 -16.42 -45.29
N THR A 761 -51.69 -15.44 -44.49
CA THR A 761 -50.73 -14.58 -43.75
C THR A 761 -50.30 -15.21 -42.43
N ALA A 762 -51.08 -16.15 -41.87
CA ALA A 762 -50.68 -16.84 -40.64
C ALA A 762 -49.46 -17.74 -40.87
N GLY A 763 -49.31 -18.35 -42.05
CA GLY A 763 -48.12 -19.12 -42.42
C GLY A 763 -46.86 -18.24 -42.48
N ILE A 764 -46.99 -17.03 -43.03
CA ILE A 764 -45.87 -16.07 -43.16
C ILE A 764 -45.43 -15.55 -41.78
N LEU A 765 -46.35 -15.29 -40.86
CA LEU A 765 -46.03 -14.89 -39.48
C LEU A 765 -45.53 -16.04 -38.58
N GLN A 766 -45.93 -17.29 -38.87
CA GLN A 766 -45.58 -18.45 -38.07
C GLN A 766 -44.22 -19.07 -38.44
N GLU A 767 -43.74 -18.88 -39.67
CA GLU A 767 -42.35 -19.19 -40.03
C GLU A 767 -41.34 -18.21 -39.42
N MET A 768 -41.76 -16.96 -39.10
CA MET A 768 -40.89 -15.94 -38.51
C MET A 768 -40.65 -16.06 -36.99
N THR A 769 -41.36 -16.93 -36.28
CA THR A 769 -41.36 -16.96 -34.79
C THR A 769 -40.73 -18.20 -34.18
N ASN A 770 -40.23 -19.15 -34.98
CA ASN A 770 -39.71 -20.43 -34.50
C ASN A 770 -38.16 -20.48 -34.55
N TRP A 771 -37.50 -19.67 -33.73
CA TRP A 771 -36.03 -19.65 -33.66
C TRP A 771 -35.53 -20.85 -32.84
N ARG A 772 -34.79 -21.75 -33.49
CA ARG A 772 -34.00 -22.81 -32.84
C ARG A 772 -32.52 -22.46 -32.93
N GLU A 773 -31.79 -22.74 -31.86
CA GLU A 773 -30.32 -22.64 -31.85
C GLU A 773 -29.74 -23.47 -33.00
N TYR A 774 -29.11 -22.81 -33.98
CA TYR A 774 -28.58 -23.48 -35.18
C TYR A 774 -27.22 -24.13 -34.90
N LYS A 775 -26.28 -23.40 -34.28
CA LYS A 775 -24.93 -23.91 -33.98
C LYS A 775 -24.21 -23.09 -32.91
N ARG A 776 -23.26 -23.72 -32.19
CA ARG A 776 -22.32 -23.07 -31.26
C ARG A 776 -20.92 -23.01 -31.84
N LEU A 777 -20.24 -21.89 -31.66
CA LEU A 777 -18.86 -21.63 -32.10
C LEU A 777 -17.97 -21.48 -30.84
N GLU A 778 -17.21 -22.51 -30.48
CA GLU A 778 -16.56 -22.62 -29.14
C GLU A 778 -15.02 -22.60 -29.18
N GLU A 779 -14.38 -21.80 -30.05
CA GLU A 779 -12.91 -21.79 -30.23
C GLU A 779 -12.16 -20.61 -29.58
N HIS A 780 -12.85 -19.57 -29.13
CA HIS A 780 -12.19 -18.44 -28.47
C HIS A 780 -11.83 -18.80 -27.01
N LEU A 781 -10.65 -18.38 -26.56
CA LEU A 781 -10.12 -18.74 -25.22
C LEU A 781 -10.53 -17.75 -24.12
N GLN A 782 -11.17 -16.66 -24.50
CA GLN A 782 -11.62 -15.57 -23.66
C GLN A 782 -12.96 -15.02 -24.21
N PRO A 783 -13.68 -14.16 -23.46
CA PRO A 783 -14.97 -13.63 -23.89
C PRO A 783 -14.96 -13.03 -25.30
N VAL A 784 -15.98 -13.37 -26.09
CA VAL A 784 -16.27 -12.78 -27.40
C VAL A 784 -17.09 -11.51 -27.16
N ILE A 785 -16.63 -10.39 -27.71
CA ILE A 785 -17.20 -9.05 -27.44
C ILE A 785 -18.09 -8.60 -28.60
N SER A 786 -17.78 -9.02 -29.82
CA SER A 786 -18.54 -8.69 -31.03
C SER A 786 -18.59 -9.86 -31.98
N ALA A 787 -19.69 -9.92 -32.74
CA ALA A 787 -19.91 -10.88 -33.82
C ALA A 787 -20.63 -10.18 -34.96
N GLU A 788 -20.11 -10.29 -36.17
CA GLU A 788 -20.62 -9.59 -37.34
C GLU A 788 -20.62 -10.50 -38.56
N PHE A 789 -21.63 -10.37 -39.42
CA PHE A 789 -21.68 -11.07 -40.70
C PHE A 789 -20.95 -10.26 -41.77
N SER A 790 -20.30 -10.95 -42.71
CA SER A 790 -19.89 -10.30 -43.96
C SER A 790 -21.11 -9.79 -44.75
N PRO A 791 -20.97 -8.84 -45.67
CA PRO A 791 -22.09 -8.31 -46.46
C PRO A 791 -22.81 -9.36 -47.31
N ASP A 792 -22.07 -10.34 -47.86
CA ASP A 792 -22.62 -11.51 -48.53
C ASP A 792 -23.23 -12.54 -47.54
N GLY A 793 -22.94 -12.35 -46.26
CA GLY A 793 -23.31 -13.17 -45.13
C GLY A 793 -22.64 -14.54 -45.07
N GLU A 794 -21.72 -14.87 -45.96
CA GLU A 794 -21.05 -16.18 -46.02
C GLU A 794 -20.10 -16.40 -44.85
N LEU A 795 -19.53 -15.31 -44.33
CA LEU A 795 -18.62 -15.30 -43.20
C LEU A 795 -19.23 -14.62 -41.97
N ILE A 796 -18.74 -15.05 -40.80
CA ILE A 796 -18.97 -14.39 -39.52
C ILE A 796 -17.60 -14.05 -38.95
N ALA A 797 -17.38 -12.80 -38.57
CA ALA A 797 -16.21 -12.37 -37.80
C ALA A 797 -16.56 -12.29 -36.32
N THR A 798 -15.72 -12.85 -35.46
CA THR A 798 -15.87 -12.75 -34.00
C THR A 798 -14.60 -12.19 -33.38
N ALA A 799 -14.72 -11.12 -32.58
CA ALA A 799 -13.59 -10.50 -31.88
C ALA A 799 -13.59 -10.86 -30.39
N SER A 800 -12.40 -11.13 -29.83
CA SER A 800 -12.27 -11.63 -28.46
C SER A 800 -11.17 -10.94 -27.66
N PHE A 801 -11.32 -11.01 -26.34
CA PHE A 801 -10.28 -10.69 -25.37
C PHE A 801 -9.04 -11.59 -25.45
N ASP A 802 -9.08 -12.70 -26.19
CA ASP A 802 -7.91 -13.54 -26.46
C ASP A 802 -6.92 -12.91 -27.47
N LYS A 803 -7.17 -11.64 -27.86
CA LYS A 803 -6.37 -10.83 -28.78
C LYS A 803 -6.50 -11.25 -30.25
N THR A 804 -7.47 -12.09 -30.57
CA THR A 804 -7.69 -12.59 -31.93
C THR A 804 -9.06 -12.22 -32.48
N VAL A 805 -9.16 -12.25 -33.81
CA VAL A 805 -10.43 -12.29 -34.52
C VAL A 805 -10.51 -13.62 -35.25
N LYS A 806 -11.63 -14.32 -35.14
CA LYS A 806 -11.86 -15.58 -35.86
C LYS A 806 -12.92 -15.36 -36.94
N LEU A 807 -12.67 -15.92 -38.11
CA LEU A 807 -13.60 -15.91 -39.25
C LEU A 807 -14.19 -17.30 -39.42
N TRP A 808 -15.51 -17.37 -39.53
CA TRP A 808 -16.27 -18.60 -39.57
C TRP A 808 -17.15 -18.63 -40.81
N LYS A 809 -17.40 -19.82 -41.35
CA LYS A 809 -18.52 -20.00 -42.29
C LYS A 809 -19.83 -20.09 -41.51
N ARG A 810 -20.95 -19.86 -42.20
CA ARG A 810 -22.30 -20.10 -41.64
C ARG A 810 -22.49 -21.49 -41.06
N ASP A 811 -21.83 -22.50 -41.63
CA ASP A 811 -21.88 -23.87 -41.11
C ASP A 811 -21.07 -24.08 -39.82
N GLY A 812 -20.44 -23.02 -39.27
CA GLY A 812 -19.64 -23.02 -38.04
C GLY A 812 -18.21 -23.51 -38.21
N THR A 813 -17.74 -23.73 -39.43
CA THR A 813 -16.34 -24.07 -39.70
C THR A 813 -15.46 -22.84 -39.50
N LEU A 814 -14.40 -22.96 -38.67
CA LEU A 814 -13.38 -21.94 -38.54
C LEU A 814 -12.55 -21.85 -39.82
N VAL A 815 -12.59 -20.71 -40.50
CA VAL A 815 -11.85 -20.43 -41.74
C VAL A 815 -10.48 -19.87 -41.44
N LYS A 816 -10.42 -18.88 -40.54
CA LYS A 816 -9.17 -18.16 -40.25
C LYS A 816 -9.15 -17.60 -38.82
N THR A 817 -7.95 -17.46 -38.28
CA THR A 817 -7.69 -16.66 -37.08
C THR A 817 -6.74 -15.53 -37.46
N LEU A 818 -7.17 -14.28 -37.26
CA LEU A 818 -6.39 -13.07 -37.48
C LEU A 818 -5.53 -12.83 -36.24
N LEU A 819 -4.21 -12.94 -36.40
CA LEU A 819 -3.22 -12.82 -35.33
C LEU A 819 -2.36 -11.58 -35.58
N GLY A 820 -2.27 -10.67 -34.59
CA GLY A 820 -1.36 -9.53 -34.68
C GLY A 820 -1.65 -8.35 -33.76
N HIS A 821 -2.80 -8.33 -33.08
CA HIS A 821 -3.05 -7.38 -31.99
C HIS A 821 -2.30 -7.78 -30.72
N GLN A 822 -1.83 -6.80 -29.95
CA GLN A 822 -1.08 -7.02 -28.70
C GLN A 822 -1.97 -6.95 -27.45
N GLY A 823 -3.22 -6.49 -27.63
CA GLY A 823 -4.26 -6.41 -26.61
C GLY A 823 -5.59 -6.95 -27.11
N SER A 824 -6.58 -7.01 -26.21
CA SER A 824 -7.94 -7.48 -26.50
C SER A 824 -8.54 -6.80 -27.72
N VAL A 825 -9.15 -7.58 -28.62
CA VAL A 825 -9.87 -7.04 -29.78
C VAL A 825 -11.32 -6.82 -29.38
N ILE A 826 -11.82 -5.60 -29.63
CA ILE A 826 -13.14 -5.17 -29.16
C ILE A 826 -14.18 -5.28 -30.29
N SER A 827 -13.81 -4.89 -31.51
CA SER A 827 -14.68 -4.95 -32.69
C SER A 827 -13.92 -5.48 -33.91
N ALA A 828 -14.67 -6.13 -34.81
CA ALA A 828 -14.22 -6.54 -36.13
C ALA A 828 -15.37 -6.35 -37.12
N GLU A 829 -15.18 -5.42 -38.05
CA GLU A 829 -16.22 -4.99 -39.00
C GLU A 829 -15.78 -5.21 -40.44
N PHE A 830 -16.69 -5.65 -41.30
CA PHE A 830 -16.42 -5.83 -42.72
C PHE A 830 -16.61 -4.52 -43.49
N SER A 831 -15.78 -4.28 -44.51
CA SER A 831 -16.09 -3.26 -45.52
C SER A 831 -17.36 -3.64 -46.29
N PRO A 832 -18.09 -2.67 -46.87
CA PRO A 832 -19.33 -2.94 -47.61
C PRO A 832 -19.19 -3.92 -48.78
N ASP A 833 -18.00 -4.00 -49.38
CA ASP A 833 -17.65 -4.96 -50.43
C ASP A 833 -17.18 -6.33 -49.89
N GLY A 834 -16.97 -6.44 -48.57
CA GLY A 834 -16.46 -7.63 -47.89
C GLY A 834 -14.97 -7.92 -48.11
N GLU A 835 -14.24 -7.07 -48.83
CA GLU A 835 -12.83 -7.31 -49.17
C GLU A 835 -11.87 -7.01 -48.02
N LEU A 836 -12.28 -6.18 -47.07
CA LEU A 836 -11.50 -5.77 -45.91
C LEU A 836 -12.25 -6.00 -44.61
N ILE A 837 -11.47 -6.15 -43.55
CA ILE A 837 -11.95 -6.26 -42.17
C ILE A 837 -11.18 -5.25 -41.34
N ALA A 838 -11.88 -4.32 -40.69
CA ALA A 838 -11.29 -3.39 -39.75
C ALA A 838 -11.45 -3.91 -38.33
N THR A 839 -10.33 -4.07 -37.63
CA THR A 839 -10.32 -4.55 -36.25
C THR A 839 -9.75 -3.52 -35.32
N ARG A 840 -10.40 -3.31 -34.18
CA ARG A 840 -9.97 -2.34 -33.18
C ARG A 840 -9.63 -3.03 -31.87
N SER A 841 -8.51 -2.63 -31.27
CA SER A 841 -8.00 -3.24 -30.05
C SER A 841 -7.69 -2.21 -28.96
N VAL A 842 -7.64 -2.70 -27.71
CA VAL A 842 -7.12 -1.98 -26.54
C VAL A 842 -5.64 -1.62 -26.71
N ASP A 843 -4.91 -2.24 -27.65
CA ASP A 843 -3.53 -1.86 -28.01
C ASP A 843 -3.39 -0.48 -28.70
N LYS A 844 -4.50 0.28 -28.78
CA LYS A 844 -4.61 1.62 -29.38
C LYS A 844 -4.47 1.64 -30.91
N THR A 845 -4.50 0.48 -31.55
CA THR A 845 -4.41 0.39 -33.01
C THR A 845 -5.72 -0.08 -33.65
N VAL A 846 -5.94 0.39 -34.87
CA VAL A 846 -6.88 -0.21 -35.81
C VAL A 846 -6.06 -0.93 -36.87
N LYS A 847 -6.41 -2.18 -37.18
CA LYS A 847 -5.76 -2.99 -38.21
C LYS A 847 -6.76 -3.33 -39.31
N LEU A 848 -6.31 -3.25 -40.55
CA LEU A 848 -7.06 -3.64 -41.74
C LEU A 848 -6.54 -4.97 -42.25
N TRP A 849 -7.43 -5.91 -42.47
CA TRP A 849 -7.12 -7.27 -42.88
C TRP A 849 -7.89 -7.63 -44.14
N LYS A 850 -7.35 -8.55 -44.92
CA LYS A 850 -8.15 -9.31 -45.87
C LYS A 850 -8.77 -10.53 -45.18
N PRO A 851 -9.93 -11.02 -45.64
CA PRO A 851 -10.54 -12.26 -45.13
C PRO A 851 -9.63 -13.50 -45.17
N ASP A 852 -8.60 -13.51 -46.02
CA ASP A 852 -7.59 -14.58 -46.08
C ASP A 852 -6.60 -14.59 -44.88
N GLY A 853 -6.65 -13.55 -44.05
CA GLY A 853 -5.81 -13.34 -42.88
C GLY A 853 -4.62 -12.40 -43.09
N THR A 854 -4.46 -11.84 -44.29
CA THR A 854 -3.37 -10.93 -44.60
C THR A 854 -3.60 -9.57 -43.94
N LEU A 855 -2.65 -9.13 -43.11
CA LEU A 855 -2.64 -7.77 -42.58
C LEU A 855 -2.29 -6.78 -43.70
N VAL A 856 -3.24 -5.94 -44.09
CA VAL A 856 -3.05 -4.91 -45.13
C VAL A 856 -2.36 -3.69 -44.53
N LYS A 857 -2.88 -3.19 -43.39
CA LYS A 857 -2.35 -1.98 -42.77
C LYS A 857 -2.64 -1.92 -41.27
N THR A 858 -1.81 -1.18 -40.55
CA THR A 858 -2.11 -0.69 -39.19
C THR A 858 -2.27 0.82 -39.26
N LEU A 859 -3.43 1.33 -38.88
CA LEU A 859 -3.74 2.76 -38.84
C LEU A 859 -3.15 3.34 -37.55
N LEU A 860 -2.09 4.14 -37.69
CA LEU A 860 -1.36 4.75 -36.59
C LEU A 860 -1.57 6.26 -36.64
N GLY A 861 -2.06 6.86 -35.54
CA GLY A 861 -2.21 8.32 -35.47
C GLY A 861 -3.06 8.85 -34.31
N HIS A 862 -3.91 8.01 -33.70
CA HIS A 862 -4.61 8.37 -32.47
C HIS A 862 -3.66 8.37 -31.26
N GLN A 863 -3.87 9.30 -30.32
CA GLN A 863 -3.03 9.46 -29.12
C GLN A 863 -3.58 8.73 -27.89
N ALA A 864 -4.77 8.15 -28.01
CA ALA A 864 -5.45 7.39 -26.96
C ALA A 864 -6.19 6.19 -27.57
N GLU A 865 -6.90 5.43 -26.74
CA GLU A 865 -7.71 4.30 -27.18
C GLU A 865 -8.72 4.72 -28.26
N VAL A 866 -8.84 3.89 -29.30
CA VAL A 866 -9.88 4.02 -30.31
C VAL A 866 -11.14 3.32 -29.75
N LYS A 867 -12.31 3.96 -29.86
CA LYS A 867 -13.61 3.50 -29.34
C LYS A 867 -14.67 3.19 -30.39
N SER A 868 -14.46 3.63 -31.63
CA SER A 868 -15.22 3.17 -32.79
C SER A 868 -14.33 3.07 -34.02
N VAL A 869 -14.62 2.13 -34.89
CA VAL A 869 -14.15 2.06 -36.27
C VAL A 869 -15.36 1.74 -37.12
N GLU A 870 -15.51 2.37 -38.28
CA GLU A 870 -16.63 2.16 -39.20
C GLU A 870 -16.22 2.48 -40.63
N PHE A 871 -16.71 1.72 -41.61
CA PHE A 871 -16.55 2.03 -43.03
C PHE A 871 -17.66 2.98 -43.53
N SER A 872 -17.33 3.88 -44.45
CA SER A 872 -18.36 4.60 -45.21
C SER A 872 -19.18 3.62 -46.08
N PRO A 873 -20.45 3.93 -46.41
CA PRO A 873 -21.30 3.05 -47.21
C PRO A 873 -20.72 2.68 -48.60
N ASP A 874 -19.89 3.56 -49.17
CA ASP A 874 -19.16 3.33 -50.42
C ASP A 874 -17.82 2.59 -50.24
N GLY A 875 -17.38 2.37 -49.00
CA GLY A 875 -16.11 1.73 -48.65
C GLY A 875 -14.86 2.59 -48.89
N GLU A 876 -15.00 3.84 -49.36
CA GLU A 876 -13.87 4.69 -49.72
C GLU A 876 -13.17 5.32 -48.50
N LEU A 877 -13.87 5.42 -47.37
CA LEU A 877 -13.41 6.02 -46.13
C LEU A 877 -13.63 5.08 -44.94
N ILE A 878 -12.78 5.27 -43.93
CA ILE A 878 -12.91 4.64 -42.61
C ILE A 878 -12.91 5.75 -41.58
N ALA A 879 -13.92 5.79 -40.72
CA ALA A 879 -13.97 6.69 -39.57
C ALA A 879 -13.47 5.97 -38.32
N THR A 880 -12.59 6.61 -37.55
CA THR A 880 -12.14 6.10 -36.26
C THR A 880 -12.34 7.15 -35.17
N ALA A 881 -13.11 6.81 -34.13
CA ALA A 881 -13.36 7.68 -32.97
C ALA A 881 -12.44 7.30 -31.80
N SER A 882 -11.91 8.29 -31.08
CA SER A 882 -10.96 8.04 -29.99
C SER A 882 -11.20 8.89 -28.74
N PHE A 883 -10.68 8.36 -27.62
CA PHE A 883 -10.52 9.08 -26.36
C PHE A 883 -9.58 10.28 -26.44
N ASP A 884 -8.82 10.45 -27.53
CA ASP A 884 -8.03 11.67 -27.78
C ASP A 884 -8.89 12.88 -28.19
N LYS A 885 -10.23 12.74 -28.12
CA LYS A 885 -11.25 13.75 -28.44
C LYS A 885 -11.39 14.03 -29.93
N THR A 886 -10.81 13.20 -30.79
CA THR A 886 -10.85 13.37 -32.24
C THR A 886 -11.50 12.19 -32.94
N VAL A 887 -11.99 12.47 -34.15
CA VAL A 887 -12.32 11.44 -35.14
C VAL A 887 -11.36 11.60 -36.31
N LYS A 888 -10.83 10.49 -36.83
CA LYS A 888 -9.95 10.49 -38.00
C LYS A 888 -10.60 9.75 -39.14
N LEU A 889 -10.48 10.31 -40.34
CA LEU A 889 -10.94 9.72 -41.59
C LEU A 889 -9.75 9.21 -42.38
N TRP A 890 -9.80 7.95 -42.77
CA TRP A 890 -8.73 7.24 -43.46
C TRP A 890 -9.22 6.69 -44.78
N LYS A 891 -8.32 6.54 -45.74
CA LYS A 891 -8.56 5.64 -46.89
C LYS A 891 -8.22 4.21 -46.50
N PRO A 892 -8.79 3.20 -47.17
CA PRO A 892 -8.44 1.78 -46.97
C PRO A 892 -6.95 1.43 -47.15
N ASP A 893 -6.19 2.24 -47.90
CA ASP A 893 -4.72 2.10 -48.01
C ASP A 893 -3.95 2.59 -46.76
N GLY A 894 -4.66 3.16 -45.79
CA GLY A 894 -4.18 3.72 -44.54
C GLY A 894 -3.76 5.18 -44.59
N THR A 895 -4.02 5.87 -45.69
CA THR A 895 -3.77 7.31 -45.79
C THR A 895 -4.75 8.08 -44.91
N LEU A 896 -4.24 8.90 -44.00
CA LEU A 896 -5.06 9.82 -43.20
C LEU A 896 -5.56 10.96 -44.10
N VAL A 897 -6.88 11.03 -44.32
CA VAL A 897 -7.55 12.07 -45.12
C VAL A 897 -7.82 13.31 -44.29
N LYS A 898 -8.40 13.12 -43.09
CA LYS A 898 -8.82 14.24 -42.23
C LYS A 898 -8.79 13.87 -40.76
N THR A 899 -8.60 14.88 -39.90
CA THR A 899 -8.89 14.79 -38.47
C THR A 899 -10.00 15.79 -38.15
N LEU A 900 -11.12 15.31 -37.63
CA LEU A 900 -12.25 16.09 -37.17
C LEU A 900 -11.96 16.58 -35.75
N LEU A 901 -11.82 17.90 -35.61
CA LEU A 901 -11.50 18.58 -34.36
C LEU A 901 -12.68 19.44 -33.93
N GLY A 902 -13.16 19.26 -32.69
CA GLY A 902 -14.20 20.14 -32.13
C GLY A 902 -14.94 19.61 -30.91
N HIS A 903 -14.83 18.32 -30.61
CA HIS A 903 -15.29 17.78 -29.32
C HIS A 903 -14.37 18.18 -28.17
N GLN A 904 -14.94 18.42 -27.00
CA GLN A 904 -14.20 18.82 -25.78
C GLN A 904 -13.93 17.62 -24.83
N GLY A 905 -14.57 16.49 -25.12
CA GLY A 905 -14.46 15.22 -24.40
C GLY A 905 -14.18 14.05 -25.33
N SER A 906 -13.93 12.89 -24.76
CA SER A 906 -13.67 11.65 -25.49
C SER A 906 -14.79 11.33 -26.47
N VAL A 907 -14.45 10.95 -27.70
CA VAL A 907 -15.43 10.52 -28.70
C VAL A 907 -15.59 9.01 -28.62
N ILE A 908 -16.84 8.54 -28.53
CA ILE A 908 -17.18 7.15 -28.27
C ILE A 908 -17.62 6.45 -29.54
N SER A 909 -18.47 7.10 -30.34
CA SER A 909 -18.95 6.61 -31.64
C SER A 909 -18.68 7.63 -32.75
N ALA A 910 -18.49 7.12 -33.96
CA ALA A 910 -18.50 7.89 -35.20
C ALA A 910 -19.16 7.01 -36.25
N GLU A 911 -20.28 7.47 -36.79
CA GLU A 911 -21.15 6.72 -37.70
C GLU A 911 -21.49 7.52 -38.95
N PHE A 912 -21.46 6.87 -40.12
CA PHE A 912 -21.84 7.48 -41.39
C PHE A 912 -23.36 7.47 -41.58
N SER A 913 -23.89 8.53 -42.19
CA SER A 913 -25.25 8.47 -42.71
C SER A 913 -25.35 7.43 -43.84
N PRO A 914 -26.53 6.84 -44.11
CA PRO A 914 -26.69 5.81 -45.15
C PRO A 914 -26.28 6.28 -46.56
N ASP A 915 -26.36 7.58 -46.83
CA ASP A 915 -25.90 8.21 -48.09
C ASP A 915 -24.39 8.56 -48.10
N GLY A 916 -23.70 8.39 -46.97
CA GLY A 916 -22.27 8.71 -46.78
C GLY A 916 -21.96 10.21 -46.71
N GLU A 917 -22.94 11.10 -46.79
CA GLU A 917 -22.70 12.55 -46.85
C GLU A 917 -22.34 13.16 -45.48
N LEU A 918 -22.85 12.55 -44.40
CA LEU A 918 -22.69 13.01 -43.04
C LEU A 918 -22.04 11.96 -42.15
N ILE A 919 -21.39 12.45 -41.09
CA ILE A 919 -20.85 11.63 -40.01
C ILE A 919 -21.41 12.16 -38.69
N ALA A 920 -22.07 11.31 -37.91
CA ALA A 920 -22.51 11.59 -36.55
C ALA A 920 -21.46 11.13 -35.53
N THR A 921 -21.06 11.99 -34.62
CA THR A 921 -20.06 11.68 -33.60
C THR A 921 -20.61 11.94 -32.20
N ALA A 922 -20.61 10.93 -31.33
CA ALA A 922 -21.08 11.03 -29.95
C ALA A 922 -19.93 11.15 -28.96
N SER A 923 -20.05 12.04 -27.97
CA SER A 923 -18.97 12.36 -27.04
C SER A 923 -19.40 12.52 -25.58
N PHE A 924 -18.43 12.32 -24.70
CA PHE A 924 -18.52 12.64 -23.28
C PHE A 924 -18.62 14.15 -22.99
N ASP A 925 -18.46 15.02 -24.00
CA ASP A 925 -18.81 16.44 -23.86
C ASP A 925 -20.31 16.73 -23.88
N LYS A 926 -21.15 15.67 -23.83
CA LYS A 926 -22.62 15.73 -23.78
C LYS A 926 -23.25 16.15 -25.10
N THR A 927 -22.48 16.16 -26.18
CA THR A 927 -22.97 16.56 -27.51
C THR A 927 -22.82 15.46 -28.54
N VAL A 928 -23.70 15.52 -29.53
CA VAL A 928 -23.52 14.83 -30.82
C VAL A 928 -23.21 15.89 -31.87
N LYS A 929 -22.22 15.64 -32.72
CA LYS A 929 -21.85 16.55 -33.81
C LYS A 929 -22.04 15.86 -35.16
N LEU A 930 -22.58 16.61 -36.12
CA LEU A 930 -22.75 16.19 -37.50
C LEU A 930 -21.71 16.88 -38.37
N TRP A 931 -20.96 16.09 -39.13
CA TRP A 931 -19.85 16.55 -39.95
C TRP A 931 -20.06 16.13 -41.39
N LYS A 932 -19.49 16.89 -42.33
CA LYS A 932 -19.21 16.40 -43.68
C LYS A 932 -17.86 15.72 -43.73
N ALA A 933 -17.65 14.84 -44.71
CA ALA A 933 -16.38 14.14 -44.92
C ALA A 933 -15.17 15.08 -45.15
N ASP A 934 -15.39 16.31 -45.63
CA ASP A 934 -14.34 17.34 -45.77
C ASP A 934 -13.87 17.94 -44.42
N GLY A 935 -14.57 17.59 -43.35
CA GLY A 935 -14.36 18.03 -41.98
C GLY A 935 -15.18 19.25 -41.53
N THR A 936 -16.11 19.70 -42.36
CA THR A 936 -17.01 20.81 -42.02
C THR A 936 -18.01 20.36 -40.96
N LEU A 937 -18.06 21.05 -39.83
CA LEU A 937 -19.08 20.86 -38.81
C LEU A 937 -20.41 21.45 -39.30
N VAL A 938 -21.41 20.60 -39.53
CA VAL A 938 -22.75 20.99 -39.98
C VAL A 938 -23.62 21.42 -38.81
N LYS A 939 -23.63 20.64 -37.73
CA LYS A 939 -24.52 20.88 -36.59
C LYS A 939 -23.95 20.29 -35.30
N THR A 940 -24.20 20.96 -34.18
CA THR A 940 -24.01 20.39 -32.83
C THR A 940 -25.38 20.21 -32.18
N LEU A 941 -25.66 19.01 -31.71
CA LEU A 941 -26.87 18.62 -30.98
C LEU A 941 -26.51 18.62 -29.48
N SER A 942 -27.05 19.58 -28.72
CA SER A 942 -26.74 19.80 -27.31
C SER A 942 -27.97 19.66 -26.42
N GLY A 943 -28.68 18.53 -26.55
CA GLY A 943 -29.88 18.22 -25.75
C GLY A 943 -29.56 17.51 -24.43
N HIS A 944 -28.56 16.63 -24.43
CA HIS A 944 -28.21 15.80 -23.28
C HIS A 944 -27.46 16.58 -22.19
N GLN A 945 -27.75 16.23 -20.94
CA GLN A 945 -27.06 16.69 -19.72
C GLN A 945 -26.02 15.67 -19.25
N GLY A 946 -26.10 14.43 -19.73
CA GLY A 946 -25.16 13.33 -19.51
C GLY A 946 -24.22 13.10 -20.70
N SER A 947 -23.25 12.20 -20.49
CA SER A 947 -22.35 11.72 -21.55
C SER A 947 -23.12 10.94 -22.62
N VAL A 948 -22.88 11.24 -23.90
CA VAL A 948 -23.50 10.50 -25.00
C VAL A 948 -22.62 9.32 -25.39
N TYR A 949 -23.22 8.13 -25.45
CA TYR A 949 -22.54 6.86 -25.72
C TYR A 949 -22.70 6.37 -27.16
N SER A 950 -23.83 6.65 -27.80
CA SER A 950 -24.10 6.26 -29.20
C SER A 950 -24.95 7.31 -29.92
N ALA A 951 -24.80 7.36 -31.24
CA ALA A 951 -25.62 8.15 -32.14
C ALA A 951 -25.78 7.39 -33.46
N GLU A 952 -26.99 6.92 -33.75
CA GLU A 952 -27.30 6.07 -34.91
C GLU A 952 -28.26 6.78 -35.88
N PHE A 953 -28.00 6.64 -37.19
CA PHE A 953 -28.92 7.12 -38.22
C PHE A 953 -30.06 6.14 -38.48
N SER A 954 -31.25 6.66 -38.80
CA SER A 954 -32.30 5.82 -39.39
C SER A 954 -31.87 5.30 -40.77
N PRO A 955 -32.39 4.15 -41.24
CA PRO A 955 -32.02 3.60 -42.55
C PRO A 955 -32.29 4.54 -43.76
N ASP A 956 -33.22 5.48 -43.62
CA ASP A 956 -33.53 6.51 -44.62
C ASP A 956 -32.68 7.79 -44.45
N GLY A 957 -31.88 7.88 -43.38
CA GLY A 957 -31.04 9.03 -43.04
C GLY A 957 -31.79 10.24 -42.49
N GLU A 958 -33.11 10.18 -42.35
CA GLU A 958 -33.94 11.34 -41.95
C GLU A 958 -33.90 11.63 -40.43
N LEU A 959 -33.61 10.62 -39.61
CA LEU A 959 -33.60 10.70 -38.15
C LEU A 959 -32.25 10.25 -37.58
N ILE A 960 -31.95 10.76 -36.39
CA ILE A 960 -30.80 10.33 -35.58
C ILE A 960 -31.30 10.01 -34.18
N ALA A 961 -31.01 8.81 -33.70
CA ALA A 961 -31.26 8.40 -32.33
C ALA A 961 -29.97 8.55 -31.50
N THR A 962 -30.06 9.21 -30.34
CA THR A 962 -28.90 9.45 -29.48
C THR A 962 -29.13 8.83 -28.10
N ALA A 963 -28.16 8.07 -27.61
CA ALA A 963 -28.23 7.39 -26.31
C ALA A 963 -27.21 8.00 -25.34
N SER A 964 -27.68 8.44 -24.17
CA SER A 964 -26.89 9.16 -23.17
C SER A 964 -27.10 8.57 -21.77
N ALA A 965 -26.26 8.98 -20.84
CA ALA A 965 -26.32 8.56 -19.43
C ALA A 965 -27.55 9.09 -18.66
N ASP A 966 -28.26 10.08 -19.19
CA ASP A 966 -29.31 10.85 -18.51
C ASP A 966 -30.74 10.43 -18.83
#